data_AF-A0A9N9AE43-F1
#
_entry.id   AF-A0A9N9AE43-F1
#
_cell.length_a   1.000
_cell.length_b   1.000
_cell.length_c   1.000
_cell.angle_alpha   90.00
_cell.angle_beta   90.00
_cell.angle_gamma   90.00
#
_symmetry.space_group_name_H-M   'P 1'
#
loop_
_entity.id
_entity.type
_entity.pdbx_description
1 polymer ?
#
loop_
_entity_poly.entity_id
_entity_poly.type
_entity_poly.pdbx_seq_one_letter_code
_entity_poly.pdbx_strand_id
1 'polypeptide(L)'
;MRQETLREEAIKSMAKRPGYGKFGRQTQLLTNYFEVKKIANVAHFEKYEITMKLQQRFEGEGSHRRKVSRQPKQLPAHVQRAIFQQLEKQERNGWFKGVGVVFDGNTTIYSTGLLNLNSDSGTTSVTLKDDQDFKGNPTEYKVEIKRIDKIDLGELKKFLEGKEMKWEYFDLAGLRGLNALIHHMPSMKYTQFGESTYLPSTRKSLGGGVELWMGWFESVRPGQDNIPERFTQQQQDKVSELVRGLQFKAIHRPKVNTRFKIKRLCSTNARENMVDIPDSGEKISIYSYYQRRYNRYLKYLHLVELEGRKNDKIPIELCNIIEGQRFPVAKLSSAQRGHMIKHTALRPQENMDRIAEGVQNVLQFEKDFKLKRFGMGIEEKMTVTPGIYTRILKAPKVSYHITSKAGGTVKPREGGWNLRDRKFVRSGKTLQYWVVVAFVQQQKLSISQAKQFIKELVNTSRSQGMDIAEGNPRVNYVKPNGEPHTYQQLVVQEYNNARDHLKNDLQLMLFILPDDDEKRYRAIKYTADTVLGVPSQCVQVDKVGKTSKQYCANIALKMNLKLGGTNQSLEDAEIPLFAKEPVLLLGADVTHPTGGRAGPSNMPSICAIVGSLDRQGGRFTPKLESQKTRQEKIENMSGMVFEILRDYRDKNSILPRRIIMYRDGVSESQFEMACMKTEQDYRPPITFVVVGKRHHTRFYPRHERDADSKGNCVAGTVVDQKITHPYLFDFYHVLFDENNFTADSLQDLTNKLCYNYQRATRSVSISPAASWSDYNCTCFRLHLEQQQRGETEFVLKEVKESLAKVFLAIYLFGRMREFERFNNNNLEKIKLNQEFAEKRRKLEHKAVEITRKKIQNLNEYQKFSTYIPGSNHIMDIENLIEFRNRLDCIITKGNWVLDLTPRPLIRHKQDSIYGKCYKRYQNSSNISVEEIWKLIPDSTKYVWKTPKECPMPKINVEQARELISGHRFLIVGDKLQFQFHELLLDFFHEGPVQCYGENACKDHILCNITSDSPDQDRKISIMKYIRNDILSHQKIPPLDIKDFQLPWVHVSTKYNVMILNKGHHWHDDETFRNSLIDTVRAIRKRSDKNLIIYRATTLGHLNCKNIDRPLPVPPNATELDNLPYHWGDIHRQNLIAKEIIEGFGGVFLDMESVMITRADGHIDGRDCLRWCIPGPADVWLDFLFYILSELL
;
A
#
# COMPACT_ATOMS: atom_id res chain seq x y z
N MET A 1 21.79 22.11 -7.41
CA MET A 1 23.10 21.49 -7.69
C MET A 1 23.15 19.99 -7.40
N ARG A 2 23.43 19.50 -6.16
CA ARG A 2 23.72 18.06 -5.93
C ARG A 2 22.63 17.07 -6.38
N GLN A 3 21.35 17.49 -6.43
CA GLN A 3 20.27 16.67 -7.00
C GLN A 3 20.22 16.66 -8.53
N GLU A 4 20.66 17.73 -9.20
CA GLU A 4 20.73 17.80 -10.67
C GLU A 4 21.91 16.98 -11.20
N THR A 5 23.07 17.05 -10.55
CA THR A 5 24.22 16.19 -10.91
C THR A 5 23.87 14.70 -10.79
N LEU A 6 23.13 14.32 -9.73
CA LEU A 6 22.60 12.97 -9.52
C LEU A 6 21.40 12.60 -10.44
N ARG A 7 20.90 13.54 -11.24
CA ARG A 7 19.89 13.34 -12.29
C ARG A 7 20.58 13.08 -13.63
N GLU A 8 21.57 13.91 -13.99
CA GLU A 8 22.40 13.75 -15.18
C GLU A 8 23.20 12.43 -15.19
N GLU A 9 23.75 12.03 -14.04
CA GLU A 9 24.45 10.73 -13.92
C GLU A 9 23.52 9.53 -14.05
N ALA A 10 22.28 9.62 -13.55
CA ALA A 10 21.31 8.53 -13.62
C ALA A 10 20.64 8.38 -15.01
N ILE A 11 20.60 9.46 -15.79
CA ILE A 11 20.26 9.45 -17.21
C ILE A 11 21.30 8.67 -18.03
N LYS A 12 22.57 8.66 -17.60
CA LYS A 12 23.66 7.93 -18.28
C LYS A 12 23.68 6.42 -17.98
N SER A 13 22.90 5.91 -17.02
CA SER A 13 23.03 4.53 -16.51
C SER A 13 21.98 3.52 -16.96
N MET A 14 20.96 3.91 -17.73
CA MET A 14 20.00 2.95 -18.30
C MET A 14 20.67 2.09 -19.39
N ALA A 15 20.31 0.80 -19.45
CA ALA A 15 20.86 -0.13 -20.45
C ALA A 15 20.45 0.27 -21.88
N LYS A 16 21.41 0.84 -22.62
CA LYS A 16 21.28 1.11 -24.07
C LYS A 16 21.21 -0.21 -24.84
N ARG A 17 20.50 -0.20 -25.97
CA ARG A 17 20.41 -1.38 -26.85
C ARG A 17 21.82 -1.80 -27.33
N PRO A 18 22.29 -3.03 -27.03
CA PRO A 18 23.64 -3.50 -27.42
C PRO A 18 23.74 -3.88 -28.90
N GLY A 19 22.62 -3.85 -29.62
CA GLY A 19 22.46 -4.28 -31.00
C GLY A 19 21.10 -4.93 -31.21
N TYR A 20 20.85 -5.43 -32.43
CA TYR A 20 19.67 -6.22 -32.75
C TYR A 20 19.98 -7.71 -32.75
N GLY A 21 19.02 -8.52 -32.33
CA GLY A 21 19.15 -9.97 -32.40
C GLY A 21 19.14 -10.49 -33.84
N LYS A 22 19.84 -11.59 -34.06
CA LYS A 22 20.03 -12.31 -35.33
C LYS A 22 19.59 -13.78 -35.22
N PHE A 23 19.40 -14.31 -34.01
CA PHE A 23 19.01 -15.69 -33.76
C PHE A 23 17.54 -15.94 -34.13
N GLY A 24 17.26 -17.16 -34.59
CA GLY A 24 15.94 -17.57 -35.06
C GLY A 24 15.76 -17.39 -36.58
N ARG A 25 14.71 -17.99 -37.13
CA ARG A 25 14.39 -17.83 -38.56
C ARG A 25 13.61 -16.54 -38.79
N GLN A 26 13.92 -15.82 -39.87
CA GLN A 26 13.20 -14.59 -40.21
C GLN A 26 11.72 -14.89 -40.57
N THR A 27 10.85 -13.94 -40.27
CA THR A 27 9.43 -13.95 -40.62
C THR A 27 8.96 -12.53 -40.96
N GLN A 28 7.70 -12.39 -41.38
CA GLN A 28 7.03 -11.11 -41.58
C GLN A 28 5.71 -11.09 -40.82
N LEU A 29 5.45 -10.01 -40.11
CA LEU A 29 4.26 -9.80 -39.31
C LEU A 29 3.48 -8.57 -39.80
N LEU A 30 2.20 -8.51 -39.48
CA LEU A 30 1.44 -7.26 -39.40
C LEU A 30 1.35 -6.88 -37.92
N THR A 31 1.23 -5.58 -37.65
CA THR A 31 0.99 -5.06 -36.30
C THR A 31 -0.16 -4.05 -36.34
N ASN A 32 -0.86 -3.89 -35.22
CA ASN A 32 -1.95 -2.91 -35.08
C ASN A 32 -1.44 -1.46 -34.87
N TYR A 33 -0.29 -1.13 -35.48
CA TYR A 33 0.27 0.22 -35.53
C TYR A 33 -0.01 0.80 -36.91
N PHE A 34 -0.22 2.11 -36.96
CA PHE A 34 -0.58 2.85 -38.16
C PHE A 34 0.40 4.01 -38.32
N GLU A 35 1.10 4.05 -39.45
CA GLU A 35 2.22 4.99 -39.66
C GLU A 35 1.73 6.44 -39.76
N VAL A 36 2.36 7.34 -39.00
CA VAL A 36 2.15 8.79 -39.12
C VAL A 36 3.03 9.31 -40.26
N LYS A 37 2.55 9.17 -41.50
CA LYS A 37 3.26 9.47 -42.76
C LYS A 37 3.88 10.86 -42.82
N LYS A 38 3.22 11.88 -42.25
CA LYS A 38 3.68 13.28 -42.25
C LYS A 38 3.21 14.00 -41.00
N ILE A 39 4.08 14.87 -40.46
CA ILE A 39 3.74 16.02 -39.61
C ILE A 39 4.34 17.24 -40.33
N ALA A 40 3.54 17.87 -41.19
CA ALA A 40 4.03 18.89 -42.13
C ALA A 40 3.91 20.33 -41.59
N ASN A 41 4.97 21.11 -41.75
CA ASN A 41 5.07 22.58 -41.63
C ASN A 41 4.61 23.27 -40.32
N VAL A 42 4.02 22.56 -39.37
CA VAL A 42 3.73 23.09 -38.04
C VAL A 42 4.98 22.96 -37.18
N ALA A 43 5.76 24.06 -37.05
CA ALA A 43 6.96 24.08 -36.21
C ALA A 43 6.63 23.95 -34.70
N HIS A 44 5.43 24.36 -34.28
CA HIS A 44 5.02 24.36 -32.89
C HIS A 44 3.49 24.28 -32.73
N PHE A 45 3.02 23.76 -31.60
CA PHE A 45 1.64 23.97 -31.14
C PHE A 45 1.61 25.09 -30.09
N GLU A 46 0.59 25.95 -30.16
CA GLU A 46 0.28 26.88 -29.07
C GLU A 46 -0.70 26.20 -28.11
N LYS A 47 -0.44 26.29 -26.81
CA LYS A 47 -1.18 25.58 -25.75
C LYS A 47 -1.94 26.57 -24.88
N TYR A 48 -3.23 26.29 -24.66
CA TYR A 48 -4.13 27.14 -23.89
C TYR A 48 -4.86 26.34 -22.81
N GLU A 49 -5.10 26.97 -21.66
CA GLU A 49 -6.03 26.52 -20.63
C GLU A 49 -7.44 26.99 -21.03
N ILE A 50 -8.44 26.12 -20.89
CA ILE A 50 -9.85 26.49 -21.01
C ILE A 50 -10.59 26.20 -19.70
N THR A 51 -11.28 27.22 -19.21
CA THR A 51 -12.16 27.15 -18.05
C THR A 51 -13.60 27.42 -18.48
N MET A 52 -14.51 26.50 -18.16
CA MET A 52 -15.94 26.59 -18.48
C MET A 52 -16.76 26.63 -17.19
N LYS A 53 -17.58 27.67 -17.01
CA LYS A 53 -18.41 27.89 -15.81
C LYS A 53 -19.84 28.22 -16.22
N LEU A 54 -20.83 27.65 -15.53
CA LEU A 54 -22.25 27.99 -15.75
C LEU A 54 -22.50 29.44 -15.36
N GLN A 55 -23.11 30.23 -16.26
CA GLN A 55 -23.54 31.60 -15.97
C GLN A 55 -24.89 31.54 -15.24
N GLN A 56 -25.05 32.24 -14.11
CA GLN A 56 -26.30 32.16 -13.34
C GLN A 56 -27.42 32.88 -14.08
N ARG A 57 -28.60 32.25 -14.19
CA ARG A 57 -29.80 32.94 -14.67
C ARG A 57 -30.18 34.07 -13.71
N PHE A 58 -30.44 35.24 -14.27
CA PHE A 58 -31.37 36.19 -13.69
C PHE A 58 -32.74 35.91 -14.35
N GLU A 59 -33.70 35.45 -13.56
CA GLU A 59 -35.13 35.50 -13.92
C GLU A 59 -35.74 36.72 -13.19
N GLY A 60 -36.67 37.40 -13.88
CA GLY A 60 -37.08 38.77 -13.57
C GLY A 60 -37.84 39.01 -12.27
N GLU A 61 -38.26 40.26 -12.08
CA GLU A 61 -38.85 40.76 -10.84
C GLU A 61 -40.11 39.98 -10.43
N GLY A 62 -39.96 39.17 -9.38
CA GLY A 62 -41.02 38.35 -8.81
C GLY A 62 -40.59 37.82 -7.45
N SER A 63 -41.40 38.07 -6.43
CA SER A 63 -41.07 37.83 -5.03
C SER A 63 -41.08 36.34 -4.66
N HIS A 64 -40.00 35.58 -4.89
CA HIS A 64 -39.66 34.33 -4.16
C HIS A 64 -38.20 33.87 -4.41
N ARG A 65 -37.22 34.45 -3.69
CA ARG A 65 -35.79 34.08 -3.82
C ARG A 65 -35.47 32.69 -3.24
N ARG A 66 -35.43 31.64 -4.07
CA ARG A 66 -34.76 30.37 -3.73
C ARG A 66 -33.27 30.41 -4.12
N LYS A 67 -32.38 30.43 -3.13
CA LYS A 67 -30.93 30.21 -3.35
C LYS A 67 -30.70 28.83 -3.98
N VAL A 68 -30.32 28.78 -5.26
CA VAL A 68 -29.86 27.55 -5.92
C VAL A 68 -28.51 27.16 -5.33
N SER A 69 -28.46 26.05 -4.60
CA SER A 69 -27.28 25.64 -3.86
C SER A 69 -26.26 24.90 -4.73
N ARG A 70 -25.06 25.47 -4.84
CA ARG A 70 -23.80 24.89 -5.37
C ARG A 70 -23.79 24.54 -6.86
N GLN A 71 -23.06 25.35 -7.63
CA GLN A 71 -22.49 24.92 -8.91
C GLN A 71 -21.54 23.72 -8.69
N PRO A 72 -21.48 22.75 -9.62
CA PRO A 72 -20.50 21.66 -9.55
C PRO A 72 -19.08 22.21 -9.72
N LYS A 73 -18.09 21.62 -9.02
CA LYS A 73 -16.67 22.02 -9.14
C LYS A 73 -16.09 21.84 -10.54
N GLN A 74 -16.68 20.97 -11.37
CA GLN A 74 -16.30 20.73 -12.76
C GLN A 74 -17.54 20.24 -13.53
N LEU A 75 -17.69 20.67 -14.79
CA LEU A 75 -18.78 20.21 -15.67
C LEU A 75 -18.53 18.78 -16.18
N PRO A 76 -19.55 17.99 -16.53
CA PRO A 76 -19.36 16.68 -17.18
C PRO A 76 -18.61 16.81 -18.52
N ALA A 77 -17.79 15.81 -18.87
CA ALA A 77 -16.95 15.86 -20.08
C ALA A 77 -17.77 16.01 -21.38
N HIS A 78 -18.94 15.39 -21.48
CA HIS A 78 -19.82 15.55 -22.65
C HIS A 78 -20.36 16.98 -22.78
N VAL A 79 -20.71 17.62 -21.66
CA VAL A 79 -21.13 19.03 -21.62
C VAL A 79 -19.97 19.95 -22.00
N GLN A 80 -18.76 19.72 -21.47
CA GLN A 80 -17.58 20.50 -21.85
C GLN A 80 -17.28 20.39 -23.36
N ARG A 81 -17.36 19.19 -23.93
CA ARG A 81 -17.19 18.96 -25.37
C ARG A 81 -18.27 19.70 -26.18
N ALA A 82 -19.53 19.69 -25.75
CA ALA A 82 -20.61 20.44 -26.39
C ALA A 82 -20.41 21.96 -26.33
N ILE A 83 -19.98 22.50 -25.17
CA ILE A 83 -19.62 23.92 -25.01
C ILE A 83 -18.49 24.28 -25.97
N PHE A 84 -17.41 23.50 -26.02
CA PHE A 84 -16.29 23.75 -26.93
C PHE A 84 -16.72 23.70 -28.41
N GLN A 85 -17.60 22.77 -28.79
CA GLN A 85 -18.11 22.69 -30.18
C GLN A 85 -18.95 23.91 -30.57
N GLN A 86 -19.73 24.47 -29.63
CA GLN A 86 -20.50 25.68 -29.88
C GLN A 86 -19.61 26.93 -29.88
N LEU A 87 -18.61 26.99 -29.00
CA LEU A 87 -17.55 28.01 -29.02
C LEU A 87 -16.80 28.01 -30.36
N GLU A 88 -16.42 26.85 -30.87
CA GLU A 88 -15.70 26.72 -32.15
C GLU A 88 -16.53 27.24 -33.34
N LYS A 89 -17.85 27.09 -33.31
CA LYS A 89 -18.75 27.68 -34.31
C LYS A 89 -18.86 29.20 -34.17
N GLN A 90 -19.01 29.69 -32.94
CA GLN A 90 -19.18 31.11 -32.62
C GLN A 90 -17.92 31.93 -32.95
N GLU A 91 -16.77 31.47 -32.46
CA GLU A 91 -15.48 32.18 -32.59
C GLU A 91 -14.71 31.81 -33.87
N ARG A 92 -15.35 31.11 -34.83
CA ARG A 92 -14.73 30.66 -36.09
C ARG A 92 -14.12 31.82 -36.90
N ASN A 93 -14.75 32.98 -36.86
CA ASN A 93 -14.30 34.21 -37.52
C ASN A 93 -13.68 35.22 -36.54
N GLY A 94 -13.65 34.90 -35.24
CA GLY A 94 -13.04 35.67 -34.15
C GLY A 94 -11.76 35.03 -33.66
N TRP A 95 -11.75 34.51 -32.43
CA TRP A 95 -10.55 33.93 -31.80
C TRP A 95 -9.89 32.81 -32.62
N PHE A 96 -10.68 32.00 -33.34
CA PHE A 96 -10.20 30.85 -34.11
C PHE A 96 -9.99 31.13 -35.61
N LYS A 97 -10.12 32.39 -36.06
CA LYS A 97 -9.95 32.78 -37.46
C LYS A 97 -8.55 32.40 -37.97
N GLY A 98 -8.49 31.51 -38.96
CA GLY A 98 -7.24 31.13 -39.63
C GLY A 98 -6.44 30.02 -38.92
N VAL A 99 -6.79 29.59 -37.72
CA VAL A 99 -6.06 28.56 -36.95
C VAL A 99 -6.86 27.26 -36.84
N GLY A 100 -6.18 26.12 -36.64
CA GLY A 100 -6.82 24.87 -36.23
C GLY A 100 -6.81 24.74 -34.72
N VAL A 101 -7.87 24.22 -34.11
CA VAL A 101 -7.98 24.03 -32.66
C VAL A 101 -8.49 22.63 -32.30
N VAL A 102 -7.90 22.01 -31.28
CA VAL A 102 -8.36 20.75 -30.67
C VAL A 102 -8.43 20.88 -29.15
N PHE A 103 -9.45 20.26 -28.56
CA PHE A 103 -9.70 20.23 -27.12
C PHE A 103 -9.58 18.80 -26.58
N ASP A 104 -8.84 18.64 -25.48
CA ASP A 104 -8.62 17.35 -24.81
C ASP A 104 -9.89 16.74 -24.21
N GLY A 105 -10.89 17.57 -23.88
CA GLY A 105 -12.12 17.16 -23.19
C GLY A 105 -12.14 17.43 -21.69
N ASN A 106 -11.17 18.19 -21.19
CA ASN A 106 -11.01 18.50 -19.77
C ASN A 106 -10.62 19.96 -19.50
N THR A 107 -9.42 20.39 -19.94
CA THR A 107 -8.85 21.69 -19.55
C THR A 107 -7.91 22.30 -20.58
N THR A 108 -7.55 21.58 -21.65
CA THR A 108 -6.44 22.00 -22.54
C THR A 108 -6.90 22.10 -23.99
N ILE A 109 -6.64 23.25 -24.60
CA ILE A 109 -6.73 23.45 -26.05
C ILE A 109 -5.31 23.49 -26.62
N TYR A 110 -5.13 22.87 -27.78
CA TYR A 110 -3.94 23.02 -28.62
C TYR A 110 -4.35 23.66 -29.95
N SER A 111 -3.52 24.55 -30.49
CA SER A 111 -3.76 25.18 -31.79
C SER A 111 -2.53 25.21 -32.70
N THR A 112 -2.75 25.37 -33.99
CA THR A 112 -1.71 25.46 -35.03
C THR A 112 -1.00 26.82 -35.10
N GLY A 113 -1.31 27.73 -34.15
CA GLY A 113 -0.87 29.12 -34.16
C GLY A 113 -1.69 29.97 -33.19
N LEU A 114 -1.30 31.23 -33.01
CA LEU A 114 -1.89 32.13 -32.01
C LEU A 114 -3.39 32.36 -32.26
N LEU A 115 -4.17 32.26 -31.19
CA LEU A 115 -5.56 32.69 -31.16
C LEU A 115 -5.65 34.23 -31.16
N ASN A 116 -6.65 34.79 -31.85
CA ASN A 116 -6.89 36.24 -31.88
C ASN A 116 -7.54 36.73 -30.57
N LEU A 117 -6.74 36.81 -29.51
CA LEU A 117 -7.14 37.23 -28.17
C LEU A 117 -6.60 38.64 -27.86
N ASN A 118 -7.33 39.42 -27.08
CA ASN A 118 -6.98 40.83 -26.83
C ASN A 118 -5.78 41.02 -25.87
N SER A 119 -5.39 39.99 -25.10
CA SER A 119 -4.29 40.06 -24.11
C SER A 119 -3.90 38.68 -23.57
N ASP A 120 -3.43 37.78 -24.44
CA ASP A 120 -3.10 36.34 -24.18
C ASP A 120 -4.23 35.51 -23.51
N SER A 121 -5.39 36.13 -23.31
CA SER A 121 -6.58 35.55 -22.72
C SER A 121 -7.84 36.15 -23.35
N GLY A 122 -8.91 35.38 -23.36
CA GLY A 122 -10.21 35.78 -23.87
C GLY A 122 -11.33 35.22 -23.00
N THR A 123 -12.39 35.99 -22.83
CA THR A 123 -13.60 35.58 -22.14
C THR A 123 -14.81 35.85 -23.02
N THR A 124 -15.68 34.86 -23.17
CA THR A 124 -16.93 34.95 -23.95
C THR A 124 -18.00 34.10 -23.28
N SER A 125 -19.24 34.19 -23.76
CA SER A 125 -20.36 33.38 -23.29
C SER A 125 -20.90 32.51 -24.43
N VAL A 126 -21.23 31.26 -24.09
CA VAL A 126 -21.64 30.21 -25.03
C VAL A 126 -22.97 29.64 -24.58
N THR A 127 -23.96 29.64 -25.48
CA THR A 127 -25.31 29.17 -25.18
C THR A 127 -25.60 27.84 -25.86
N LEU A 128 -25.91 26.80 -25.08
CA LEU A 128 -26.41 25.52 -25.57
C LEU A 128 -27.94 25.52 -25.58
N LYS A 129 -28.56 25.23 -26.73
CA LYS A 129 -30.03 25.31 -26.91
C LYS A 129 -30.79 24.04 -26.49
N ASP A 130 -30.15 22.87 -26.54
CA ASP A 130 -30.71 21.58 -26.11
C ASP A 130 -29.65 20.79 -25.32
N ASP A 131 -29.52 21.08 -24.03
CA ASP A 131 -28.85 20.14 -23.11
C ASP A 131 -29.92 19.18 -22.56
N GLN A 132 -29.77 17.88 -22.87
CA GLN A 132 -30.72 16.84 -22.48
C GLN A 132 -30.87 16.69 -20.95
N ASP A 133 -29.90 17.20 -20.18
CA ASP A 133 -29.98 17.28 -18.72
C ASP A 133 -30.75 18.53 -18.19
N PHE A 134 -31.01 19.56 -19.02
CA PHE A 134 -31.55 20.87 -18.61
C PHE A 134 -32.81 21.35 -19.39
N LYS A 135 -33.83 20.49 -19.52
CA LYS A 135 -35.24 20.87 -19.83
C LYS A 135 -35.45 21.92 -20.95
N GLY A 136 -34.78 21.79 -22.09
CA GLY A 136 -35.13 22.52 -23.33
C GLY A 136 -35.08 24.06 -23.29
N ASN A 137 -34.43 24.65 -22.28
CA ASN A 137 -34.19 26.09 -22.23
C ASN A 137 -32.71 26.38 -22.53
N PRO A 138 -32.41 27.41 -23.34
CA PRO A 138 -31.03 27.83 -23.59
C PRO A 138 -30.26 28.05 -22.28
N THR A 139 -29.10 27.42 -22.16
CA THR A 139 -28.24 27.50 -20.97
C THR A 139 -26.91 28.13 -21.35
N GLU A 140 -26.55 29.22 -20.66
CA GLU A 140 -25.38 30.04 -20.95
C GLU A 140 -24.20 29.66 -20.04
N TYR A 141 -23.02 29.52 -20.64
CA TYR A 141 -21.77 29.20 -19.97
C TYR A 141 -20.73 30.27 -20.28
N LYS A 142 -20.14 30.84 -19.22
CA LYS A 142 -18.95 31.67 -19.34
C LYS A 142 -17.75 30.79 -19.66
N VAL A 143 -17.07 31.09 -20.74
CA VAL A 143 -15.85 30.39 -21.19
C VAL A 143 -14.69 31.36 -21.18
N GLU A 144 -13.59 30.92 -20.58
CA GLU A 144 -12.34 31.66 -20.43
C GLU A 144 -11.22 30.81 -21.04
N ILE A 145 -10.47 31.37 -22.00
CA ILE A 145 -9.29 30.76 -22.60
C ILE A 145 -8.07 31.60 -22.23
N LYS A 146 -6.97 30.96 -21.82
CA LYS A 146 -5.70 31.63 -21.48
C LYS A 146 -4.52 30.88 -22.09
N ARG A 147 -3.59 31.59 -22.73
CA ARG A 147 -2.35 30.99 -23.25
C ARG A 147 -1.46 30.52 -22.10
N ILE A 148 -0.88 29.33 -22.26
CA ILE A 148 0.05 28.73 -21.29
C ILE A 148 1.46 28.69 -21.86
N ASP A 149 1.63 28.16 -23.07
CA ASP A 149 2.91 27.62 -23.52
C ASP A 149 2.99 27.47 -25.05
N LYS A 150 4.22 27.34 -25.56
CA LYS A 150 4.53 27.07 -26.97
C LYS A 150 5.37 25.79 -27.08
N ILE A 151 4.76 24.74 -27.62
CA ILE A 151 5.30 23.39 -27.75
C ILE A 151 6.07 23.28 -29.06
N ASP A 152 7.41 23.22 -29.04
CA ASP A 152 8.24 23.08 -30.24
C ASP A 152 8.32 21.61 -30.71
N LEU A 153 7.91 21.35 -31.96
CA LEU A 153 7.95 20.02 -32.57
C LEU A 153 9.29 19.70 -33.26
N GLY A 154 10.19 20.68 -33.36
CA GLY A 154 11.57 20.51 -33.80
C GLY A 154 12.41 19.72 -32.79
N GLU A 155 12.22 19.95 -31.48
CA GLU A 155 12.87 19.15 -30.43
C GLU A 155 12.37 17.71 -30.42
N LEU A 156 11.06 17.52 -30.63
CA LEU A 156 10.47 16.22 -30.94
C LEU A 156 11.32 15.57 -32.06
N LYS A 157 11.43 16.25 -33.23
CA LYS A 157 12.17 15.78 -34.42
C LYS A 157 13.65 15.48 -34.19
N LYS A 158 14.36 16.21 -33.32
CA LYS A 158 15.77 15.90 -32.98
C LYS A 158 15.92 14.64 -32.16
N PHE A 159 15.02 14.44 -31.19
CA PHE A 159 14.92 13.20 -30.43
C PHE A 159 14.53 12.05 -31.37
N LEU A 160 13.56 12.28 -32.27
CA LEU A 160 13.11 11.35 -33.29
C LEU A 160 14.31 10.81 -34.12
N GLU A 161 15.16 11.71 -34.62
CA GLU A 161 16.27 11.44 -35.55
C GLU A 161 17.58 10.91 -34.95
N GLY A 162 17.66 10.59 -33.65
CA GLY A 162 18.91 10.08 -33.06
C GLY A 162 19.93 11.13 -32.60
N LYS A 163 19.64 12.43 -32.76
CA LYS A 163 20.67 13.49 -32.71
C LYS A 163 20.98 14.04 -31.33
N GLU A 164 20.00 14.10 -30.43
CA GLU A 164 20.22 14.46 -29.01
C GLU A 164 19.37 13.57 -28.08
N MET A 165 19.96 13.17 -26.94
CA MET A 165 19.33 12.30 -25.95
C MET A 165 19.19 13.03 -24.60
N LYS A 166 18.48 14.16 -24.59
CA LYS A 166 18.17 14.92 -23.36
C LYS A 166 16.74 14.58 -22.90
N TRP A 167 16.60 13.78 -21.84
CA TRP A 167 15.29 13.35 -21.31
C TRP A 167 14.42 14.52 -20.82
N GLU A 168 15.03 15.65 -20.44
CA GLU A 168 14.32 16.86 -20.02
C GLU A 168 13.60 17.56 -21.19
N TYR A 169 13.96 17.21 -22.44
CA TYR A 169 13.35 17.68 -23.69
C TYR A 169 12.46 16.61 -24.33
N PHE A 170 12.20 15.50 -23.62
CA PHE A 170 11.17 14.56 -24.00
C PHE A 170 9.79 15.19 -23.71
N ASP A 171 9.33 16.03 -24.63
CA ASP A 171 8.15 16.85 -24.38
C ASP A 171 6.86 16.03 -24.44
N LEU A 172 6.44 15.56 -23.26
CA LEU A 172 5.14 14.98 -23.01
C LEU A 172 3.99 15.91 -23.44
N ALA A 173 4.17 17.23 -23.52
CA ALA A 173 3.15 18.14 -24.03
C ALA A 173 2.93 17.97 -25.54
N GLY A 174 3.99 17.78 -26.33
CA GLY A 174 3.90 17.38 -27.75
C GLY A 174 3.09 16.10 -27.97
N LEU A 175 3.45 15.02 -27.26
CA LEU A 175 2.68 13.76 -27.34
C LEU A 175 1.26 13.88 -26.79
N ARG A 176 1.01 14.70 -25.76
CA ARG A 176 -0.36 14.98 -25.27
C ARG A 176 -1.18 15.76 -26.30
N GLY A 177 -0.58 16.70 -27.01
CA GLY A 177 -1.21 17.43 -28.12
C GLY A 177 -1.60 16.48 -29.26
N LEU A 178 -0.70 15.59 -29.66
CA LEU A 178 -0.96 14.57 -30.68
C LEU A 178 -2.05 13.55 -30.23
N ASN A 179 -2.05 13.12 -28.97
CA ASN A 179 -3.11 12.27 -28.43
C ASN A 179 -4.47 12.99 -28.35
N ALA A 180 -4.48 14.26 -27.92
CA ALA A 180 -5.70 15.09 -27.90
C ALA A 180 -6.24 15.29 -29.33
N LEU A 181 -5.36 15.42 -30.33
CA LEU A 181 -5.70 15.56 -31.74
C LEU A 181 -6.39 14.30 -32.30
N ILE A 182 -5.78 13.10 -32.16
CA ILE A 182 -6.41 11.86 -32.69
C ILE A 182 -7.75 11.54 -32.02
N HIS A 183 -7.88 11.83 -30.73
CA HIS A 183 -9.10 11.58 -29.98
C HIS A 183 -10.18 12.64 -30.19
N HIS A 184 -9.84 13.80 -30.75
CA HIS A 184 -10.77 14.93 -30.82
C HIS A 184 -12.04 14.55 -31.57
N MET A 185 -11.93 14.10 -32.82
CA MET A 185 -13.10 13.77 -33.64
C MET A 185 -13.91 12.57 -33.11
N PRO A 186 -13.31 11.41 -32.75
CA PRO A 186 -14.05 10.28 -32.17
C PRO A 186 -14.82 10.65 -30.89
N SER A 187 -14.19 11.45 -30.01
CA SER A 187 -14.81 11.88 -28.74
C SER A 187 -16.00 12.84 -28.88
N MET A 188 -16.16 13.48 -30.05
CA MET A 188 -17.32 14.30 -30.39
C MET A 188 -18.48 13.49 -30.98
N LYS A 189 -18.23 12.27 -31.47
CA LYS A 189 -19.25 11.40 -32.12
C LYS A 189 -19.71 10.23 -31.24
N TYR A 190 -18.84 9.70 -30.38
CA TYR A 190 -19.03 8.41 -29.72
C TYR A 190 -18.74 8.46 -28.21
N THR A 191 -19.06 7.39 -27.49
CA THR A 191 -18.85 7.31 -26.05
C THR A 191 -17.38 7.02 -25.73
N GLN A 192 -16.61 8.06 -25.39
CA GLN A 192 -15.21 7.89 -24.99
C GLN A 192 -15.08 7.56 -23.49
N PHE A 193 -14.23 6.58 -23.15
CA PHE A 193 -13.82 6.29 -21.78
C PHE A 193 -12.30 6.04 -21.73
N GLY A 194 -11.55 7.02 -21.21
CA GLY A 194 -10.09 7.01 -21.30
C GLY A 194 -9.62 7.12 -22.76
N GLU A 195 -8.57 6.39 -23.10
CA GLU A 195 -8.02 6.28 -24.46
C GLU A 195 -8.82 5.30 -25.35
N SER A 196 -10.11 5.11 -25.08
CA SER A 196 -10.95 4.14 -25.80
C SER A 196 -12.32 4.69 -26.17
N THR A 197 -12.74 4.40 -27.41
CA THR A 197 -13.96 4.88 -28.05
C THR A 197 -14.95 3.72 -28.19
N TYR A 198 -16.13 3.83 -27.57
CA TYR A 198 -17.17 2.78 -27.54
C TYR A 198 -18.42 3.15 -28.33
N LEU A 199 -19.01 2.17 -29.02
CA LEU A 199 -20.17 2.38 -29.91
C LEU A 199 -21.45 1.76 -29.32
N PRO A 200 -22.50 2.57 -29.01
CA PRO A 200 -23.79 2.06 -28.51
C PRO A 200 -24.46 1.02 -29.43
N SER A 201 -24.25 1.13 -30.75
CA SER A 201 -24.77 0.20 -31.76
C SER A 201 -24.25 -1.24 -31.62
N THR A 202 -23.13 -1.43 -30.91
CA THR A 202 -22.50 -2.76 -30.73
C THR A 202 -23.02 -3.51 -29.50
N ARG A 203 -24.02 -2.97 -28.79
CA ARG A 203 -24.54 -3.51 -27.54
C ARG A 203 -25.03 -4.96 -27.65
N LYS A 204 -24.65 -5.80 -26.69
CA LYS A 204 -25.14 -7.17 -26.51
C LYS A 204 -25.50 -7.43 -25.06
N SER A 205 -26.70 -7.94 -24.80
CA SER A 205 -27.10 -8.33 -23.44
C SER A 205 -26.25 -9.50 -22.93
N LEU A 206 -25.72 -9.37 -21.72
CA LEU A 206 -25.08 -10.46 -20.96
C LEU A 206 -26.08 -11.13 -19.98
N GLY A 207 -27.34 -10.68 -19.95
CA GLY A 207 -28.35 -11.07 -18.98
C GLY A 207 -28.25 -10.29 -17.66
N GLY A 208 -29.38 -10.18 -16.95
CA GLY A 208 -29.45 -9.47 -15.66
C GLY A 208 -29.33 -7.94 -15.76
N GLY A 209 -29.76 -7.34 -16.87
CA GLY A 209 -29.70 -5.88 -17.10
C GLY A 209 -28.30 -5.34 -17.42
N VAL A 210 -27.33 -6.22 -17.72
CA VAL A 210 -25.96 -5.84 -18.10
C VAL A 210 -25.78 -5.98 -19.61
N GLU A 211 -25.20 -4.97 -20.24
CA GLU A 211 -24.82 -4.99 -21.66
C GLU A 211 -23.30 -4.91 -21.84
N LEU A 212 -22.79 -5.61 -22.86
CA LEU A 212 -21.45 -5.50 -23.41
C LEU A 212 -21.47 -4.53 -24.59
N TRP A 213 -20.62 -3.50 -24.55
CA TRP A 213 -20.38 -2.60 -25.68
C TRP A 213 -18.94 -2.78 -26.18
N MET A 214 -18.76 -2.83 -27.49
CA MET A 214 -17.45 -2.92 -28.14
C MET A 214 -16.86 -1.51 -28.36
N GLY A 215 -15.53 -1.44 -28.43
CA GLY A 215 -14.80 -0.20 -28.64
C GLY A 215 -13.36 -0.44 -29.06
N TRP A 216 -12.71 0.62 -29.50
CA TRP A 216 -11.34 0.65 -29.99
C TRP A 216 -10.47 1.47 -29.03
N PHE A 217 -9.21 1.06 -28.86
CA PHE A 217 -8.20 1.80 -28.11
C PHE A 217 -7.27 2.50 -29.09
N GLU A 218 -6.98 3.78 -28.85
CA GLU A 218 -6.14 4.60 -29.72
C GLU A 218 -5.08 5.30 -28.86
N SER A 219 -3.82 5.31 -29.29
CA SER A 219 -2.75 6.07 -28.63
C SER A 219 -1.68 6.42 -29.65
N VAL A 220 -1.28 7.68 -29.75
CA VAL A 220 -0.08 8.08 -30.52
C VAL A 220 1.13 7.50 -29.80
N ARG A 221 1.67 6.44 -30.40
CA ARG A 221 2.84 5.75 -29.87
C ARG A 221 4.08 6.04 -30.71
N PRO A 222 5.21 6.15 -30.03
CA PRO A 222 6.46 6.48 -30.66
C PRO A 222 7.38 5.24 -30.79
N GLY A 223 8.27 5.21 -31.79
CA GLY A 223 8.99 4.01 -32.20
C GLY A 223 10.49 4.18 -32.42
N GLN A 224 11.08 3.20 -33.10
CA GLN A 224 12.48 3.16 -33.49
C GLN A 224 12.78 3.88 -34.81
N ASP A 225 11.72 4.23 -35.54
CA ASP A 225 11.60 5.62 -35.95
C ASP A 225 10.71 6.29 -34.88
N ASN A 226 11.31 7.19 -34.09
CA ASN A 226 10.63 8.31 -33.42
C ASN A 226 9.91 8.14 -32.02
N ILE A 227 10.63 8.32 -30.88
CA ILE A 227 10.25 8.68 -29.43
C ILE A 227 9.84 7.54 -28.39
N PRO A 228 9.77 7.73 -27.03
CA PRO A 228 9.10 6.83 -26.02
C PRO A 228 8.45 7.43 -24.71
N GLU A 229 7.27 6.91 -24.29
CA GLU A 229 6.30 7.35 -23.21
C GLU A 229 6.78 7.40 -21.71
N ARG A 230 6.06 7.73 -20.60
CA ARG A 230 4.60 7.75 -20.21
C ARG A 230 4.18 8.78 -19.07
N PHE A 231 3.45 8.41 -17.99
CA PHE A 231 2.58 9.29 -17.12
C PHE A 231 2.41 8.93 -15.59
N THR A 232 1.63 9.70 -14.78
CA THR A 232 1.59 9.68 -13.29
C THR A 232 0.26 9.31 -12.56
N GLN A 233 0.30 9.26 -11.22
CA GLN A 233 -0.57 8.52 -10.26
C GLN A 233 -2.05 8.96 -10.07
N GLN A 234 -2.45 10.18 -10.43
CA GLN A 234 -3.75 10.76 -10.00
C GLN A 234 -5.02 10.03 -10.52
N GLN A 235 -4.86 9.12 -11.48
CA GLN A 235 -5.96 8.47 -12.20
C GLN A 235 -6.53 7.23 -11.49
N GLN A 236 -5.75 6.56 -10.63
CA GLN A 236 -6.21 5.35 -9.90
C GLN A 236 -7.30 5.63 -8.86
N ASP A 237 -7.47 6.91 -8.49
CA ASP A 237 -8.23 7.34 -7.32
C ASP A 237 -9.74 7.53 -7.58
N LYS A 238 -10.17 7.65 -8.84
CA LYS A 238 -11.57 7.99 -9.21
C LYS A 238 -12.61 6.87 -9.00
N VAL A 239 -12.23 5.74 -8.41
CA VAL A 239 -13.06 4.51 -8.40
C VAL A 239 -13.91 4.35 -7.12
N SER A 240 -13.61 5.04 -6.00
CA SER A 240 -14.33 4.81 -4.73
C SER A 240 -15.75 5.33 -4.64
N GLU A 241 -16.13 6.26 -5.52
CA GLU A 241 -17.44 6.90 -5.44
C GLU A 241 -18.53 6.06 -6.13
N LEU A 242 -18.17 4.95 -6.80
CA LEU A 242 -19.01 4.11 -7.68
C LEU A 242 -20.25 3.44 -7.07
N VAL A 243 -20.66 3.78 -5.85
CA VAL A 243 -21.99 3.45 -5.32
C VAL A 243 -22.62 4.59 -4.49
N ARG A 244 -21.83 5.59 -4.07
CA ARG A 244 -22.36 6.81 -3.45
C ARG A 244 -22.88 7.72 -4.57
N GLY A 245 -24.15 7.56 -4.90
CA GLY A 245 -24.85 8.49 -5.77
C GLY A 245 -25.58 7.92 -6.96
N LEU A 246 -25.88 6.62 -6.94
CA LEU A 246 -26.83 6.03 -7.87
C LEU A 246 -28.15 6.81 -7.84
N GLN A 247 -28.58 7.26 -9.03
CA GLN A 247 -29.80 8.03 -9.22
C GLN A 247 -30.96 7.10 -9.58
N PHE A 248 -32.12 7.36 -8.99
CA PHE A 248 -33.35 6.62 -9.24
C PHE A 248 -34.58 7.55 -9.32
N LYS A 249 -35.67 7.07 -9.92
CA LYS A 249 -36.99 7.72 -9.89
C LYS A 249 -37.96 6.91 -9.03
N ALA A 250 -38.85 7.61 -8.32
CA ALA A 250 -39.83 6.96 -7.44
C ALA A 250 -41.09 6.54 -8.22
N ILE A 251 -41.30 5.24 -8.41
CA ILE A 251 -42.35 4.71 -9.31
C ILE A 251 -43.78 4.98 -8.83
N HIS A 252 -43.99 5.23 -7.53
CA HIS A 252 -45.31 5.51 -6.96
C HIS A 252 -45.84 6.92 -7.27
N ARG A 253 -45.03 7.79 -7.90
CA ARG A 253 -45.46 9.12 -8.39
C ARG A 253 -44.98 9.32 -9.84
N PRO A 254 -45.56 8.61 -10.83
CA PRO A 254 -45.05 8.64 -12.21
C PRO A 254 -45.08 10.04 -12.86
N LYS A 255 -45.96 10.95 -12.40
CA LYS A 255 -46.02 12.36 -12.82
C LYS A 255 -44.91 13.24 -12.20
N VAL A 256 -44.12 12.74 -11.25
CA VAL A 256 -43.07 13.49 -10.54
C VAL A 256 -41.70 13.04 -11.03
N ASN A 257 -41.11 13.80 -11.96
CA ASN A 257 -39.86 13.45 -12.64
C ASN A 257 -38.57 13.70 -11.81
N THR A 258 -38.69 13.74 -10.48
CA THR A 258 -37.59 14.06 -9.55
C THR A 258 -36.61 12.89 -9.45
N ARG A 259 -35.33 13.14 -9.77
CA ARG A 259 -34.24 12.17 -9.56
C ARG A 259 -33.86 12.18 -8.07
N PHE A 260 -33.92 11.03 -7.42
CA PHE A 260 -33.47 10.83 -6.04
C PHE A 260 -32.13 10.11 -6.03
N LYS A 261 -31.29 10.43 -5.05
CA LYS A 261 -29.89 9.95 -4.96
C LYS A 261 -29.71 9.17 -3.67
N ILE A 262 -29.25 7.93 -3.76
CA ILE A 262 -29.13 7.04 -2.58
C ILE A 262 -27.95 7.51 -1.71
N LYS A 263 -28.24 7.91 -0.47
CA LYS A 263 -27.22 8.24 0.55
C LYS A 263 -26.68 6.96 1.19
N ARG A 264 -27.59 6.06 1.57
CA ARG A 264 -27.34 4.74 2.17
C ARG A 264 -28.63 3.92 2.25
N LEU A 265 -28.50 2.62 2.52
CA LEU A 265 -29.60 1.77 2.98
C LEU A 265 -29.96 2.09 4.44
N CYS A 266 -31.23 1.96 4.84
CA CYS A 266 -31.64 2.05 6.24
C CYS A 266 -31.48 0.71 6.97
N SER A 267 -31.26 0.77 8.28
CA SER A 267 -31.12 -0.41 9.16
C SER A 267 -32.45 -0.91 9.75
N THR A 268 -33.53 -0.14 9.63
CA THR A 268 -34.88 -0.45 10.12
C THR A 268 -35.89 -0.41 8.98
N ASN A 269 -37.00 -1.14 9.11
CA ASN A 269 -37.94 -1.41 8.04
C ASN A 269 -39.19 -0.48 8.04
N ALA A 270 -40.03 -0.60 7.02
CA ALA A 270 -41.19 0.27 6.79
C ALA A 270 -42.29 0.17 7.88
N ARG A 271 -42.36 -0.92 8.66
CA ARG A 271 -43.31 -1.04 9.78
C ARG A 271 -42.77 -0.43 11.08
N GLU A 272 -41.44 -0.40 11.24
CA GLU A 272 -40.75 0.16 12.42
C GLU A 272 -40.54 1.67 12.35
N ASN A 273 -40.41 2.23 11.14
CA ASN A 273 -40.18 3.66 10.95
C ASN A 273 -41.51 4.40 10.91
N MET A 274 -41.73 5.32 11.84
CA MET A 274 -42.91 6.18 11.89
C MET A 274 -42.69 7.47 11.08
N VAL A 275 -43.78 8.02 10.53
CA VAL A 275 -43.87 9.34 9.90
C VAL A 275 -45.10 10.07 10.43
N ASP A 276 -44.97 11.38 10.60
CA ASP A 276 -46.07 12.27 11.00
C ASP A 276 -46.95 12.57 9.78
N ILE A 277 -48.28 12.47 9.92
CA ILE A 277 -49.21 12.97 8.91
C ILE A 277 -49.37 14.49 9.10
N PRO A 278 -49.02 15.33 8.10
CA PRO A 278 -49.04 16.80 8.26
C PRO A 278 -50.39 17.40 8.65
N ASP A 279 -51.49 16.75 8.24
CA ASP A 279 -52.85 17.29 8.35
C ASP A 279 -53.61 16.81 9.61
N SER A 280 -53.06 15.87 10.38
CA SER A 280 -53.72 15.30 11.58
C SER A 280 -52.81 15.11 12.80
N GLY A 281 -51.49 15.20 12.66
CA GLY A 281 -50.54 14.95 13.74
C GLY A 281 -50.39 13.48 14.15
N GLU A 282 -51.14 12.55 13.55
CA GLU A 282 -51.02 11.11 13.82
C GLU A 282 -49.66 10.57 13.33
N LYS A 283 -48.95 9.85 14.20
CA LYS A 283 -47.74 9.08 13.84
C LYS A 283 -48.12 7.70 13.37
N ILE A 284 -47.81 7.38 12.12
CA ILE A 284 -48.05 6.04 11.55
C ILE A 284 -46.80 5.47 10.90
N SER A 285 -46.71 4.14 10.80
CA SER A 285 -45.57 3.50 10.12
C SER A 285 -45.51 3.90 8.65
N ILE A 286 -44.31 3.92 8.05
CA ILE A 286 -44.13 4.16 6.62
C ILE A 286 -44.96 3.16 5.79
N TYR A 287 -45.05 1.91 6.22
CA TYR A 287 -45.94 0.91 5.62
C TYR A 287 -47.40 1.36 5.62
N SER A 288 -47.92 1.75 6.79
CA SER A 288 -49.28 2.27 6.96
C SER A 288 -49.50 3.55 6.15
N TYR A 289 -48.49 4.42 6.03
CA TYR A 289 -48.55 5.66 5.25
C TYR A 289 -48.68 5.38 3.76
N TYR A 290 -47.88 4.47 3.19
CA TYR A 290 -48.00 4.10 1.77
C TYR A 290 -49.31 3.34 1.47
N GLN A 291 -49.81 2.55 2.43
CA GLN A 291 -51.13 1.92 2.33
C GLN A 291 -52.25 2.97 2.35
N ARG A 292 -52.34 3.83 3.37
CA ARG A 292 -53.41 4.85 3.50
C ARG A 292 -53.35 5.93 2.41
N ARG A 293 -52.16 6.46 2.06
CA ARG A 293 -52.01 7.65 1.20
C ARG A 293 -51.93 7.36 -0.30
N TYR A 294 -51.51 6.14 -0.68
CA TYR A 294 -51.27 5.72 -2.08
C TYR A 294 -51.92 4.38 -2.45
N ASN A 295 -52.74 3.79 -1.57
CA ASN A 295 -53.36 2.46 -1.73
C ASN A 295 -52.37 1.37 -2.15
N ARG A 296 -51.16 1.38 -1.54
CA ARG A 296 -50.05 0.49 -1.88
C ARG A 296 -49.62 -0.35 -0.68
N TYR A 297 -49.90 -1.65 -0.76
CA TYR A 297 -49.34 -2.67 0.12
C TYR A 297 -47.88 -2.94 -0.29
N LEU A 298 -46.93 -2.66 0.61
CA LEU A 298 -45.50 -2.86 0.32
C LEU A 298 -45.16 -4.35 0.42
N LYS A 299 -44.53 -4.92 -0.63
CA LYS A 299 -44.12 -6.33 -0.65
C LYS A 299 -42.76 -6.54 0.03
N TYR A 300 -41.89 -5.54 -0.02
CA TYR A 300 -40.56 -5.52 0.59
C TYR A 300 -40.41 -4.30 1.50
N LEU A 301 -40.21 -4.57 2.80
CA LEU A 301 -40.24 -3.53 3.85
C LEU A 301 -38.94 -2.72 3.99
N HIS A 302 -37.90 -2.96 3.19
CA HIS A 302 -36.61 -2.29 3.32
C HIS A 302 -36.66 -0.84 2.79
N LEU A 303 -36.02 0.08 3.51
CA LEU A 303 -36.01 1.51 3.20
C LEU A 303 -34.62 1.99 2.73
N VAL A 304 -34.58 3.02 1.89
CA VAL A 304 -33.36 3.77 1.56
C VAL A 304 -33.46 5.22 2.04
N GLU A 305 -32.36 5.76 2.57
CA GLU A 305 -32.27 7.17 2.99
C GLU A 305 -31.78 8.04 1.83
N LEU A 306 -32.43 9.18 1.63
CA LEU A 306 -32.17 10.06 0.49
C LEU A 306 -31.04 11.06 0.77
N GLU A 307 -30.16 11.28 -0.22
CA GLU A 307 -29.10 12.27 -0.10
C GLU A 307 -29.70 13.69 -0.20
N GLY A 308 -29.33 14.58 0.73
CA GLY A 308 -29.82 15.96 0.77
C GLY A 308 -31.17 16.18 1.46
N ARG A 309 -31.84 15.13 1.97
CA ARG A 309 -33.08 15.26 2.75
C ARG A 309 -32.96 14.53 4.08
N LYS A 310 -33.08 15.26 5.19
CA LYS A 310 -32.87 14.72 6.53
C LYS A 310 -34.07 13.87 6.93
N ASN A 311 -33.85 12.59 7.23
CA ASN A 311 -34.86 11.59 7.62
C ASN A 311 -35.88 11.14 6.55
N ASP A 312 -35.86 11.68 5.32
CA ASP A 312 -36.66 11.14 4.20
C ASP A 312 -36.22 9.71 3.87
N LYS A 313 -37.18 8.77 3.99
CA LYS A 313 -36.99 7.34 3.73
C LYS A 313 -38.08 6.85 2.77
N ILE A 314 -37.69 6.05 1.78
CA ILE A 314 -38.61 5.45 0.80
C ILE A 314 -38.40 3.92 0.73
N PRO A 315 -39.47 3.12 0.59
CA PRO A 315 -39.35 1.69 0.31
C PRO A 315 -38.55 1.42 -0.96
N ILE A 316 -37.58 0.52 -0.88
CA ILE A 316 -36.64 0.23 -1.98
C ILE A 316 -37.35 -0.29 -3.24
N GLU A 317 -38.45 -1.03 -3.07
CA GLU A 317 -39.30 -1.52 -4.15
C GLU A 317 -39.96 -0.41 -4.99
N LEU A 318 -39.96 0.84 -4.49
CA LEU A 318 -40.50 1.98 -5.20
C LEU A 318 -39.42 2.76 -6.00
N CYS A 319 -38.20 2.23 -6.13
CA CYS A 319 -37.04 2.90 -6.71
C CYS A 319 -36.62 2.28 -8.06
N ASN A 320 -36.63 3.05 -9.16
CA ASN A 320 -36.21 2.58 -10.50
C ASN A 320 -34.95 3.31 -11.00
N ILE A 321 -33.92 2.58 -11.45
CA ILE A 321 -32.57 3.08 -11.77
C ILE A 321 -32.47 3.60 -13.22
N ILE A 322 -31.59 4.57 -13.48
CA ILE A 322 -31.38 5.19 -14.81
C ILE A 322 -30.32 4.42 -15.63
N GLU A 323 -30.53 4.31 -16.95
CA GLU A 323 -29.70 3.57 -17.92
C GLU A 323 -28.30 4.19 -18.19
N GLY A 324 -27.45 3.46 -18.95
CA GLY A 324 -26.17 3.98 -19.47
C GLY A 324 -24.95 3.90 -18.54
N GLN A 325 -25.03 3.20 -17.42
CA GLN A 325 -23.97 3.17 -16.40
C GLN A 325 -23.03 1.96 -16.54
N ARG A 326 -21.70 2.19 -16.46
CA ARG A 326 -20.68 1.14 -16.55
C ARG A 326 -20.82 0.09 -15.44
N PHE A 327 -21.12 -1.16 -15.82
CA PHE A 327 -21.14 -2.28 -14.88
C PHE A 327 -19.70 -2.74 -14.53
N PRO A 328 -19.32 -2.85 -13.24
CA PRO A 328 -17.99 -3.32 -12.87
C PRO A 328 -17.77 -4.80 -13.23
N VAL A 329 -16.73 -5.10 -14.02
CA VAL A 329 -16.39 -6.47 -14.47
C VAL A 329 -16.21 -7.45 -13.29
N ALA A 330 -15.70 -6.97 -12.15
CA ALA A 330 -15.55 -7.75 -10.92
C ALA A 330 -16.89 -8.18 -10.26
N LYS A 331 -18.02 -7.63 -10.70
CA LYS A 331 -19.38 -8.00 -10.25
C LYS A 331 -20.12 -8.91 -11.23
N LEU A 332 -19.51 -9.29 -12.36
CA LEU A 332 -20.08 -10.26 -13.29
C LEU A 332 -20.03 -11.67 -12.69
N SER A 333 -21.13 -12.41 -12.75
CA SER A 333 -21.17 -13.82 -12.36
C SER A 333 -20.23 -14.67 -13.21
N SER A 334 -19.87 -15.89 -12.76
CA SER A 334 -19.06 -16.82 -13.57
C SER A 334 -19.70 -17.09 -14.95
N ALA A 335 -21.03 -17.15 -15.03
CA ALA A 335 -21.77 -17.27 -16.30
C ALA A 335 -21.67 -16.01 -17.18
N GLN A 336 -21.89 -14.81 -16.61
CA GLN A 336 -21.76 -13.54 -17.34
C GLN A 336 -20.32 -13.30 -17.82
N ARG A 337 -19.30 -13.65 -17.02
CA ARG A 337 -17.88 -13.65 -17.42
C ARG A 337 -17.64 -14.61 -18.58
N GLY A 338 -18.23 -15.82 -18.54
CA GLY A 338 -18.20 -16.78 -19.64
C GLY A 338 -18.81 -16.23 -20.93
N HIS A 339 -19.97 -15.57 -20.87
CA HIS A 339 -20.62 -14.93 -22.01
C HIS A 339 -19.79 -13.75 -22.56
N MET A 340 -19.25 -12.90 -21.68
CA MET A 340 -18.36 -11.80 -22.06
C MET A 340 -17.12 -12.33 -22.80
N ILE A 341 -16.46 -13.37 -22.27
CA ILE A 341 -15.30 -14.02 -22.94
C ILE A 341 -15.72 -14.61 -24.28
N LYS A 342 -16.86 -15.32 -24.35
CA LYS A 342 -17.37 -15.90 -25.61
C LYS A 342 -17.64 -14.85 -26.70
N HIS A 343 -17.99 -13.61 -26.32
CA HIS A 343 -18.24 -12.51 -27.27
C HIS A 343 -17.02 -11.64 -27.60
N THR A 344 -15.98 -11.67 -26.76
CA THR A 344 -14.76 -10.83 -26.90
C THR A 344 -13.50 -11.60 -27.30
N ALA A 345 -13.49 -12.93 -27.17
CA ALA A 345 -12.40 -13.77 -27.64
C ALA A 345 -12.49 -13.96 -29.16
N LEU A 346 -11.69 -13.19 -29.89
CA LEU A 346 -11.59 -13.22 -31.34
C LEU A 346 -10.36 -14.00 -31.80
N ARG A 347 -10.46 -14.61 -32.99
CA ARG A 347 -9.28 -15.11 -33.71
C ARG A 347 -8.45 -13.93 -34.25
N PRO A 348 -7.14 -14.12 -34.54
CA PRO A 348 -6.29 -13.03 -35.01
C PRO A 348 -6.80 -12.35 -36.29
N GLN A 349 -7.29 -13.10 -37.27
CA GLN A 349 -7.91 -12.55 -38.48
C GLN A 349 -9.15 -11.69 -38.14
N GLU A 350 -10.13 -12.25 -37.43
CA GLU A 350 -11.35 -11.53 -37.00
C GLU A 350 -11.04 -10.25 -36.21
N ASN A 351 -9.96 -10.27 -35.41
CA ASN A 351 -9.50 -9.12 -34.65
C ASN A 351 -8.82 -8.07 -35.55
N MET A 352 -8.05 -8.50 -36.55
CA MET A 352 -7.46 -7.63 -37.57
C MET A 352 -8.55 -6.92 -38.39
N ASP A 353 -9.54 -7.69 -38.86
CA ASP A 353 -10.66 -7.19 -39.66
C ASP A 353 -11.46 -6.13 -38.88
N ARG A 354 -11.75 -6.36 -37.59
CA ARG A 354 -12.43 -5.36 -36.74
C ARG A 354 -11.60 -4.12 -36.43
N ILE A 355 -10.28 -4.22 -36.37
CA ILE A 355 -9.45 -3.02 -36.21
C ILE A 355 -9.46 -2.20 -37.50
N ALA A 356 -9.35 -2.85 -38.66
CA ALA A 356 -9.46 -2.19 -39.97
C ALA A 356 -10.86 -1.54 -40.16
N GLU A 357 -11.94 -2.24 -39.80
CA GLU A 357 -13.31 -1.71 -39.78
C GLU A 357 -13.41 -0.47 -38.88
N GLY A 358 -12.82 -0.52 -37.68
CA GLY A 358 -12.77 0.62 -36.76
C GLY A 358 -12.07 1.82 -37.36
N VAL A 359 -10.89 1.63 -37.95
CA VAL A 359 -10.13 2.70 -38.61
C VAL A 359 -10.93 3.32 -39.75
N GLN A 360 -11.48 2.51 -40.66
CA GLN A 360 -12.18 3.00 -41.86
C GLN A 360 -13.56 3.63 -41.58
N ASN A 361 -14.30 3.08 -40.61
CA ASN A 361 -15.71 3.45 -40.38
C ASN A 361 -15.93 4.31 -39.13
N VAL A 362 -15.08 4.21 -38.10
CA VAL A 362 -15.25 4.91 -36.82
C VAL A 362 -14.26 6.07 -36.68
N LEU A 363 -12.97 5.79 -36.88
CA LEU A 363 -11.89 6.75 -36.64
C LEU A 363 -11.65 7.67 -37.84
N GLN A 364 -11.78 7.15 -39.05
CA GLN A 364 -11.83 7.90 -40.31
C GLN A 364 -10.70 8.93 -40.45
N PHE A 365 -9.46 8.54 -40.16
CA PHE A 365 -8.31 9.45 -40.07
C PHE A 365 -8.08 10.26 -41.35
N GLU A 366 -8.26 9.67 -42.53
CA GLU A 366 -8.15 10.39 -43.82
C GLU A 366 -9.28 11.41 -44.04
N LYS A 367 -10.39 11.31 -43.32
CA LYS A 367 -11.54 12.24 -43.41
C LYS A 367 -11.51 13.31 -42.31
N ASP A 368 -10.62 13.21 -41.33
CA ASP A 368 -10.48 14.22 -40.28
C ASP A 368 -9.76 15.47 -40.81
N PHE A 369 -10.54 16.56 -40.95
CA PHE A 369 -10.02 17.85 -41.40
C PHE A 369 -9.07 18.51 -40.38
N LYS A 370 -9.18 18.16 -39.09
CA LYS A 370 -8.28 18.68 -38.05
C LYS A 370 -6.92 18.01 -38.11
N LEU A 371 -6.85 16.69 -38.31
CA LEU A 371 -5.58 16.01 -38.59
C LEU A 371 -4.84 16.69 -39.76
N LYS A 372 -5.52 16.89 -40.88
CA LYS A 372 -4.97 17.60 -42.05
C LYS A 372 -4.53 19.04 -41.74
N ARG A 373 -5.31 19.79 -40.95
CA ARG A 373 -5.00 21.18 -40.58
C ARG A 373 -3.81 21.29 -39.61
N PHE A 374 -3.59 20.29 -38.77
CA PHE A 374 -2.40 20.13 -37.94
C PHE A 374 -1.21 19.49 -38.71
N GLY A 375 -1.33 19.32 -40.03
CA GLY A 375 -0.28 18.75 -40.88
C GLY A 375 -0.06 17.24 -40.69
N MET A 376 -0.91 16.57 -39.90
CA MET A 376 -0.78 15.16 -39.53
C MET A 376 -1.52 14.27 -40.55
N GLY A 377 -0.79 13.35 -41.17
CA GLY A 377 -1.34 12.28 -42.01
C GLY A 377 -1.06 10.91 -41.40
N ILE A 378 -2.07 10.04 -41.35
CA ILE A 378 -2.00 8.68 -40.81
C ILE A 378 -2.35 7.68 -41.93
N GLU A 379 -1.60 6.60 -42.04
CA GLU A 379 -1.94 5.45 -42.90
C GLU A 379 -3.13 4.67 -42.29
N GLU A 380 -4.17 4.37 -43.08
CA GLU A 380 -5.31 3.57 -42.60
C GLU A 380 -5.11 2.06 -42.79
N LYS A 381 -4.06 1.65 -43.50
CA LYS A 381 -3.62 0.24 -43.55
C LYS A 381 -2.77 -0.09 -42.34
N MET A 382 -2.95 -1.29 -41.78
CA MET A 382 -2.02 -1.78 -40.76
C MET A 382 -0.60 -1.77 -41.31
N THR A 383 0.33 -1.33 -40.46
CA THR A 383 1.75 -1.29 -40.79
C THR A 383 2.19 -2.73 -41.07
N VAL A 384 2.38 -3.03 -42.36
CA VAL A 384 3.26 -4.12 -42.78
C VAL A 384 4.62 -3.83 -42.16
N THR A 385 5.41 -4.88 -42.01
CA THR A 385 6.70 -4.86 -41.32
C THR A 385 7.86 -4.82 -42.35
N PRO A 386 7.87 -3.96 -43.42
CA PRO A 386 8.89 -4.04 -44.45
C PRO A 386 10.25 -3.58 -43.89
N GLY A 387 11.26 -4.39 -44.14
CA GLY A 387 12.61 -4.17 -43.63
C GLY A 387 12.79 -4.40 -42.12
N ILE A 388 11.82 -5.01 -41.42
CA ILE A 388 11.98 -5.41 -40.01
C ILE A 388 12.39 -6.88 -39.94
N TYR A 389 13.50 -7.18 -39.26
CA TYR A 389 13.98 -8.53 -39.01
C TYR A 389 13.22 -9.18 -37.83
N THR A 390 11.92 -9.41 -37.98
CA THR A 390 11.17 -10.22 -37.01
C THR A 390 11.62 -11.67 -37.10
N ARG A 391 11.81 -12.34 -35.95
CA ARG A 391 12.46 -13.66 -35.87
C ARG A 391 11.63 -14.63 -35.04
N ILE A 392 11.66 -15.90 -35.41
CA ILE A 392 11.10 -17.00 -34.64
C ILE A 392 12.26 -17.80 -34.06
N LEU A 393 12.47 -17.64 -32.75
CA LEU A 393 13.46 -18.39 -31.98
C LEU A 393 13.11 -19.89 -31.95
N LYS A 394 14.14 -20.71 -31.85
CA LYS A 394 14.00 -22.17 -31.76
C LYS A 394 13.48 -22.54 -30.36
N ALA A 395 12.43 -23.37 -30.29
CA ALA A 395 12.01 -23.96 -29.02
C ALA A 395 13.13 -24.89 -28.48
N PRO A 396 13.47 -24.81 -27.19
CA PRO A 396 14.48 -25.67 -26.59
C PRO A 396 13.96 -27.11 -26.52
N LYS A 397 14.88 -28.08 -26.39
CA LYS A 397 14.52 -29.39 -25.88
C LYS A 397 14.20 -29.32 -24.39
N VAL A 398 13.14 -30.00 -23.98
CA VAL A 398 12.71 -30.15 -22.59
C VAL A 398 13.03 -31.57 -22.11
N SER A 399 13.71 -31.68 -20.98
CA SER A 399 14.18 -32.93 -20.39
C SER A 399 13.21 -33.51 -19.37
N TYR A 400 13.16 -34.84 -19.35
CA TYR A 400 12.39 -35.72 -18.47
C TYR A 400 13.32 -36.85 -17.97
N HIS A 401 12.83 -37.73 -17.08
CA HIS A 401 13.66 -38.82 -16.58
C HIS A 401 14.09 -39.77 -17.71
N ILE A 402 15.34 -40.26 -17.64
CA ILE A 402 15.94 -41.09 -18.71
C ILE A 402 15.15 -42.37 -18.98
N THR A 403 14.51 -42.95 -17.96
CA THR A 403 13.64 -44.14 -18.10
C THR A 403 12.22 -43.83 -18.60
N SER A 404 12.02 -42.72 -19.31
CA SER A 404 10.77 -42.37 -19.97
C SER A 404 10.62 -43.18 -21.26
N LYS A 405 9.51 -43.90 -21.44
CA LYS A 405 9.26 -44.72 -22.65
C LYS A 405 9.20 -43.87 -23.92
N ALA A 406 8.76 -42.61 -23.82
CA ALA A 406 8.78 -41.65 -24.93
C ALA A 406 10.14 -40.92 -25.12
N GLY A 407 11.22 -41.47 -24.56
CA GLY A 407 12.56 -40.89 -24.53
C GLY A 407 12.74 -39.83 -23.44
N GLY A 408 13.99 -39.64 -22.99
CA GLY A 408 14.35 -38.68 -21.93
C GLY A 408 14.15 -37.20 -22.30
N THR A 409 13.88 -36.87 -23.55
CA THR A 409 13.72 -35.47 -24.01
C THR A 409 12.52 -35.32 -24.95
N VAL A 410 12.02 -34.09 -25.10
CA VAL A 410 10.96 -33.72 -26.03
C VAL A 410 11.25 -32.38 -26.69
N LYS A 411 10.93 -32.27 -27.98
CA LYS A 411 10.94 -30.99 -28.71
C LYS A 411 9.50 -30.43 -28.78
N PRO A 412 9.21 -29.29 -28.13
CA PRO A 412 7.89 -28.65 -28.18
C PRO A 412 7.45 -28.30 -29.62
N ARG A 413 6.13 -28.26 -29.85
CA ARG A 413 5.49 -27.77 -31.08
C ARG A 413 4.44 -26.73 -30.71
N GLU A 414 4.41 -25.59 -31.39
CA GLU A 414 3.50 -24.46 -31.06
C GLU A 414 3.55 -24.04 -29.58
N GLY A 415 4.74 -24.14 -28.96
CA GLY A 415 4.92 -23.88 -27.53
C GLY A 415 4.25 -24.91 -26.59
N GLY A 416 3.88 -26.09 -27.07
CA GLY A 416 3.21 -27.15 -26.29
C GLY A 416 3.82 -28.55 -26.49
N TRP A 417 3.62 -29.39 -25.48
CA TRP A 417 3.92 -30.83 -25.50
C TRP A 417 3.02 -31.56 -24.49
N ASN A 418 3.17 -32.88 -24.35
CA ASN A 418 2.37 -33.70 -23.43
C ASN A 418 3.24 -34.65 -22.59
N LEU A 419 2.64 -35.22 -21.54
CA LEU A 419 3.28 -36.13 -20.58
C LEU A 419 3.03 -37.62 -20.90
N ARG A 420 2.56 -37.97 -22.11
CA ARG A 420 2.31 -39.37 -22.46
C ARG A 420 3.65 -40.12 -22.42
N ASP A 421 3.69 -41.20 -21.64
CA ASP A 421 4.85 -42.08 -21.52
C ASP A 421 6.15 -41.40 -21.04
N ARG A 422 6.02 -40.30 -20.28
CA ARG A 422 7.11 -39.51 -19.69
C ARG A 422 7.05 -39.49 -18.17
N LYS A 423 8.21 -39.63 -17.54
CA LYS A 423 8.40 -39.53 -16.09
C LYS A 423 9.09 -38.21 -15.72
N PHE A 424 8.65 -37.61 -14.62
CA PHE A 424 9.21 -36.37 -14.07
C PHE A 424 10.71 -36.50 -13.78
N VAL A 425 11.47 -35.43 -14.03
CA VAL A 425 12.93 -35.40 -13.82
C VAL A 425 13.32 -35.85 -12.41
N ARG A 426 12.55 -35.45 -11.39
CA ARG A 426 12.75 -35.88 -10.01
C ARG A 426 11.41 -35.94 -9.26
N SER A 427 11.19 -37.05 -8.56
CA SER A 427 10.10 -37.22 -7.60
C SER A 427 10.24 -36.27 -6.39
N GLY A 428 9.14 -35.97 -5.71
CA GLY A 428 9.14 -35.30 -4.41
C GLY A 428 9.45 -36.28 -3.27
N LYS A 429 9.20 -35.87 -2.03
CA LYS A 429 9.13 -36.79 -0.89
C LYS A 429 8.10 -37.89 -1.18
N THR A 430 8.43 -39.14 -0.86
CA THR A 430 7.53 -40.30 -1.02
C THR A 430 6.22 -40.07 -0.29
N LEU A 431 5.11 -40.13 -1.01
CA LEU A 431 3.77 -39.85 -0.48
C LEU A 431 3.22 -41.09 0.25
N GLN A 432 3.28 -41.03 1.58
CA GLN A 432 2.82 -42.03 2.55
C GLN A 432 1.64 -41.49 3.37
N TYR A 433 1.76 -40.26 3.90
CA TYR A 433 0.80 -39.71 4.86
C TYR A 433 -0.05 -38.61 4.20
N TRP A 434 -1.22 -38.97 3.70
CA TRP A 434 -2.13 -38.04 3.05
C TRP A 434 -3.60 -38.49 3.15
N VAL A 435 -4.51 -37.52 3.07
CA VAL A 435 -5.96 -37.75 3.14
C VAL A 435 -6.72 -36.96 2.07
N VAL A 436 -7.94 -37.41 1.78
CA VAL A 436 -8.87 -36.75 0.88
C VAL A 436 -10.07 -36.25 1.68
N VAL A 437 -10.31 -34.94 1.66
CA VAL A 437 -11.45 -34.29 2.32
C VAL A 437 -12.42 -33.79 1.25
N ALA A 438 -13.60 -34.39 1.20
CA ALA A 438 -14.62 -34.10 0.21
C ALA A 438 -15.71 -33.20 0.79
N PHE A 439 -15.68 -31.91 0.43
CA PHE A 439 -16.71 -30.90 0.74
C PHE A 439 -17.94 -31.09 -0.16
N VAL A 440 -18.50 -32.28 -0.17
CA VAL A 440 -19.66 -32.67 -0.99
C VAL A 440 -20.52 -33.63 -0.18
N GLN A 441 -21.81 -33.73 -0.48
CA GLN A 441 -22.65 -34.79 0.06
C GLN A 441 -22.44 -36.09 -0.74
N GLN A 442 -22.52 -37.25 -0.10
CA GLN A 442 -22.29 -38.56 -0.75
C GLN A 442 -23.28 -38.84 -1.89
N GLN A 443 -24.47 -38.23 -1.85
CA GLN A 443 -25.47 -38.27 -2.91
C GLN A 443 -24.99 -37.57 -4.21
N LYS A 444 -24.13 -36.55 -4.12
CA LYS A 444 -23.55 -35.83 -5.28
C LYS A 444 -22.25 -36.48 -5.79
N LEU A 445 -21.53 -37.21 -4.93
CA LEU A 445 -20.32 -37.95 -5.29
C LEU A 445 -20.20 -39.19 -4.38
N SER A 446 -20.45 -40.37 -4.94
CA SER A 446 -20.34 -41.61 -4.16
C SER A 446 -18.90 -41.92 -3.75
N ILE A 447 -18.72 -42.69 -2.68
CA ILE A 447 -17.38 -43.12 -2.24
C ILE A 447 -16.67 -43.99 -3.28
N SER A 448 -17.42 -44.72 -4.12
CA SER A 448 -16.87 -45.49 -5.24
C SER A 448 -16.34 -44.57 -6.35
N GLN A 449 -17.05 -43.51 -6.72
CA GLN A 449 -16.57 -42.50 -7.68
C GLN A 449 -15.33 -41.77 -7.17
N ALA A 450 -15.32 -41.38 -5.89
CA ALA A 450 -14.15 -40.75 -5.26
C ALA A 450 -12.93 -41.69 -5.28
N LYS A 451 -13.09 -42.96 -4.87
CA LYS A 451 -12.02 -43.98 -4.93
C LYS A 451 -11.55 -44.27 -6.35
N GLN A 452 -12.45 -44.28 -7.35
CA GLN A 452 -12.07 -44.47 -8.74
C GLN A 452 -11.19 -43.32 -9.26
N PHE A 453 -11.55 -42.06 -8.96
CA PHE A 453 -10.70 -40.90 -9.27
C PHE A 453 -9.33 -40.98 -8.57
N ILE A 454 -9.30 -41.33 -7.28
CA ILE A 454 -8.05 -41.47 -6.52
C ILE A 454 -7.15 -42.55 -7.13
N LYS A 455 -7.72 -43.72 -7.47
CA LYS A 455 -7.00 -44.81 -8.16
C LYS A 455 -6.39 -44.33 -9.48
N GLU A 456 -7.14 -43.60 -10.30
CA GLU A 456 -6.64 -43.09 -11.58
C GLU A 456 -5.60 -41.97 -11.40
N LEU A 457 -5.75 -41.11 -10.39
CA LEU A 457 -4.78 -40.09 -10.02
C LEU A 457 -3.45 -40.72 -9.55
N VAL A 458 -3.51 -41.72 -8.67
CA VAL A 458 -2.33 -42.44 -8.18
C VAL A 458 -1.64 -43.21 -9.30
N ASN A 459 -2.41 -43.95 -10.12
CA ASN A 459 -1.87 -44.67 -11.27
C ASN A 459 -1.18 -43.74 -12.27
N THR A 460 -1.82 -42.61 -12.60
CA THR A 460 -1.23 -41.61 -13.50
C THR A 460 0.04 -41.01 -12.89
N SER A 461 0.01 -40.63 -11.61
CA SER A 461 1.15 -40.05 -10.89
C SER A 461 2.35 -41.00 -10.82
N ARG A 462 2.12 -42.28 -10.48
CA ARG A 462 3.14 -43.34 -10.49
C ARG A 462 3.69 -43.59 -11.90
N SER A 463 2.83 -43.58 -12.94
CA SER A 463 3.29 -43.69 -14.34
C SER A 463 4.20 -42.52 -14.76
N GLN A 464 4.01 -41.35 -14.14
CA GLN A 464 4.84 -40.16 -14.28
C GLN A 464 6.03 -40.11 -13.32
N GLY A 465 6.32 -41.19 -12.59
CA GLY A 465 7.51 -41.29 -11.73
C GLY A 465 7.37 -40.57 -10.38
N MET A 466 6.15 -40.32 -9.89
CA MET A 466 5.95 -39.96 -8.49
C MET A 466 5.98 -41.18 -7.58
N ASP A 467 6.74 -41.10 -6.50
CA ASP A 467 6.81 -42.12 -5.47
C ASP A 467 5.62 -41.98 -4.52
N ILE A 468 4.55 -42.73 -4.79
CA ILE A 468 3.36 -42.80 -3.95
C ILE A 468 3.31 -44.20 -3.34
N ALA A 469 3.53 -44.28 -2.03
CA ALA A 469 3.39 -45.53 -1.28
C ALA A 469 1.90 -45.79 -0.96
N GLU A 470 1.24 -44.84 -0.30
CA GLU A 470 -0.19 -44.94 0.03
C GLU A 470 -1.05 -44.63 -1.20
N GLY A 471 -1.60 -45.67 -1.82
CA GLY A 471 -2.39 -45.58 -3.05
C GLY A 471 -3.91 -45.49 -2.85
N ASN A 472 -4.40 -45.66 -1.63
CA ASN A 472 -5.81 -45.66 -1.24
C ASN A 472 -6.00 -44.84 0.07
N PRO A 473 -5.66 -43.54 0.07
CA PRO A 473 -5.85 -42.67 1.23
C PRO A 473 -7.31 -42.64 1.70
N ARG A 474 -7.51 -42.37 2.98
CA ARG A 474 -8.82 -42.21 3.59
C ARG A 474 -9.58 -41.03 2.94
N VAL A 475 -10.85 -41.27 2.62
CA VAL A 475 -11.78 -40.27 2.06
C VAL A 475 -12.81 -39.89 3.13
N ASN A 476 -12.70 -38.68 3.67
CA ASN A 476 -13.64 -38.15 4.65
C ASN A 476 -14.60 -37.16 3.96
N TYR A 477 -15.89 -37.27 4.25
CA TYR A 477 -16.94 -36.43 3.68
C TYR A 477 -17.40 -35.39 4.72
N VAL A 478 -17.38 -34.12 4.33
CA VAL A 478 -17.77 -33.00 5.20
C VAL A 478 -18.89 -32.18 4.57
N LYS A 479 -19.81 -31.66 5.39
CA LYS A 479 -20.97 -30.90 4.90
C LYS A 479 -20.49 -29.58 4.27
N PRO A 480 -20.92 -29.24 3.03
CA PRO A 480 -20.44 -28.04 2.31
C PRO A 480 -21.08 -26.73 2.77
N ASN A 481 -21.82 -26.70 3.89
CA ASN A 481 -22.60 -25.53 4.30
C ASN A 481 -22.00 -24.95 5.59
N GLY A 482 -21.54 -23.70 5.54
CA GLY A 482 -21.00 -22.98 6.69
C GLY A 482 -20.42 -21.62 6.29
N GLU A 483 -20.08 -20.80 7.27
CA GLU A 483 -19.27 -19.59 7.06
C GLU A 483 -17.77 -19.93 7.04
N PRO A 484 -16.87 -19.03 6.58
CA PRO A 484 -15.45 -19.31 6.46
C PRO A 484 -14.80 -19.94 7.71
N HIS A 485 -15.18 -19.50 8.91
CA HIS A 485 -14.65 -20.06 10.16
C HIS A 485 -15.03 -21.53 10.38
N THR A 486 -16.24 -21.95 9.96
CA THR A 486 -16.66 -23.36 9.97
C THR A 486 -15.76 -24.21 9.06
N TYR A 487 -15.41 -23.70 7.86
CA TYR A 487 -14.49 -24.40 6.97
C TYR A 487 -13.07 -24.48 7.55
N GLN A 488 -12.59 -23.43 8.24
CA GLN A 488 -11.30 -23.47 8.93
C GLN A 488 -11.28 -24.55 10.03
N GLN A 489 -12.30 -24.58 10.89
CA GLN A 489 -12.46 -25.57 11.96
C GLN A 489 -12.49 -27.00 11.40
N LEU A 490 -13.27 -27.24 10.34
CA LEU A 490 -13.33 -28.55 9.67
C LEU A 490 -11.98 -28.97 9.09
N VAL A 491 -11.20 -28.07 8.50
CA VAL A 491 -9.86 -28.41 7.98
C VAL A 491 -8.88 -28.76 9.10
N VAL A 492 -8.90 -28.03 10.23
CA VAL A 492 -8.08 -28.37 11.41
C VAL A 492 -8.52 -29.70 12.02
N GLN A 493 -9.82 -29.93 12.17
CA GLN A 493 -10.38 -31.18 12.68
C GLN A 493 -9.95 -32.38 11.81
N GLU A 494 -10.06 -32.26 10.49
CA GLU A 494 -9.68 -33.33 9.57
C GLU A 494 -8.17 -33.56 9.50
N TYR A 495 -7.35 -32.52 9.71
CA TYR A 495 -5.90 -32.68 9.91
C TYR A 495 -5.59 -33.48 11.19
N ASN A 496 -6.19 -33.10 12.32
CA ASN A 496 -5.97 -33.78 13.60
C ASN A 496 -6.47 -35.24 13.57
N ASN A 497 -7.69 -35.46 13.08
CA ASN A 497 -8.27 -36.81 12.88
C ASN A 497 -7.33 -37.71 12.07
N ALA A 498 -6.70 -37.16 11.01
CA ALA A 498 -5.77 -37.89 10.17
C ALA A 498 -4.42 -38.16 10.87
N ARG A 499 -3.88 -37.17 11.58
CA ARG A 499 -2.64 -37.28 12.38
C ARG A 499 -2.78 -38.32 13.49
N ASP A 500 -3.90 -38.31 14.22
CA ASP A 500 -4.19 -39.25 15.29
C ASP A 500 -4.37 -40.69 14.79
N HIS A 501 -4.89 -40.85 13.57
CA HIS A 501 -5.03 -42.15 12.91
C HIS A 501 -3.71 -42.68 12.33
N LEU A 502 -2.95 -41.83 11.64
CA LEU A 502 -1.73 -42.19 10.93
C LEU A 502 -0.47 -42.17 11.83
N LYS A 503 -0.57 -41.62 13.04
CA LYS A 503 0.53 -41.41 14.00
C LYS A 503 1.73 -40.65 13.42
N ASN A 504 1.49 -39.81 12.41
CA ASN A 504 2.50 -39.01 11.73
C ASN A 504 1.86 -37.73 11.16
N ASP A 505 2.68 -36.72 10.86
CA ASP A 505 2.21 -35.48 10.23
C ASP A 505 1.92 -35.69 8.73
N LEU A 506 0.93 -34.95 8.22
CA LEU A 506 0.51 -35.08 6.82
C LEU A 506 1.49 -34.41 5.85
N GLN A 507 1.75 -35.08 4.73
CA GLN A 507 2.55 -34.57 3.62
C GLN A 507 1.69 -33.86 2.57
N LEU A 508 0.39 -34.19 2.48
CA LEU A 508 -0.57 -33.59 1.56
C LEU A 508 -2.01 -33.73 2.08
N MET A 509 -2.83 -32.69 1.87
CA MET A 509 -4.31 -32.80 1.94
C MET A 509 -4.91 -32.53 0.57
N LEU A 510 -5.73 -33.45 0.06
CA LEU A 510 -6.47 -33.27 -1.20
C LEU A 510 -7.93 -32.92 -0.91
N PHE A 511 -8.42 -31.82 -1.48
CA PHE A 511 -9.77 -31.30 -1.23
C PHE A 511 -10.65 -31.44 -2.47
N ILE A 512 -11.80 -32.13 -2.37
CA ILE A 512 -12.81 -32.17 -3.43
C ILE A 512 -13.88 -31.13 -3.13
N LEU A 513 -14.03 -30.14 -4.02
CA LEU A 513 -14.92 -28.99 -3.83
C LEU A 513 -16.21 -29.12 -4.68
N PRO A 514 -17.37 -28.64 -4.19
CA PRO A 514 -18.66 -28.84 -4.84
C PRO A 514 -18.94 -27.85 -5.99
N ASP A 515 -18.20 -26.74 -6.04
CA ASP A 515 -18.44 -25.52 -6.83
C ASP A 515 -17.15 -24.66 -6.96
N ASP A 516 -17.29 -23.41 -7.43
CA ASP A 516 -16.26 -22.37 -7.47
C ASP A 516 -16.37 -21.34 -6.32
N ASP A 517 -16.95 -21.71 -5.16
CA ASP A 517 -17.08 -20.81 -4.00
C ASP A 517 -15.71 -20.33 -3.49
N GLU A 518 -15.44 -19.05 -3.72
CA GLU A 518 -14.21 -18.40 -3.33
C GLU A 518 -14.03 -18.35 -1.80
N LYS A 519 -15.11 -18.20 -1.01
CA LYS A 519 -15.03 -18.19 0.47
C LYS A 519 -14.50 -19.53 0.98
N ARG A 520 -15.06 -20.62 0.47
CA ARG A 520 -14.68 -22.01 0.80
C ARG A 520 -13.23 -22.28 0.41
N TYR A 521 -12.86 -21.95 -0.84
CA TYR A 521 -11.49 -22.12 -1.33
C TYR A 521 -10.48 -21.32 -0.49
N ARG A 522 -10.80 -20.06 -0.19
CA ARG A 522 -9.99 -19.15 0.63
C ARG A 522 -9.76 -19.68 2.05
N ALA A 523 -10.81 -20.12 2.72
CA ALA A 523 -10.71 -20.66 4.09
C ALA A 523 -9.86 -21.94 4.14
N ILE A 524 -10.07 -22.87 3.19
CA ILE A 524 -9.26 -24.09 3.06
C ILE A 524 -7.79 -23.73 2.83
N LYS A 525 -7.53 -22.76 1.93
CA LYS A 525 -6.16 -22.35 1.60
C LYS A 525 -5.44 -21.65 2.73
N TYR A 526 -6.09 -20.70 3.39
CA TYR A 526 -5.56 -20.06 4.59
C TYR A 526 -5.20 -21.10 5.66
N THR A 527 -6.15 -21.98 6.04
CA THR A 527 -5.88 -22.94 7.11
C THR A 527 -4.76 -23.93 6.75
N ALA A 528 -4.77 -24.51 5.55
CA ALA A 528 -3.73 -25.46 5.18
C ALA A 528 -2.36 -24.81 5.01
N ASP A 529 -2.29 -23.68 4.30
CA ASP A 529 -1.04 -23.07 3.87
C ASP A 529 -0.44 -22.12 4.95
N THR A 530 -1.22 -21.60 5.92
CA THR A 530 -0.72 -20.70 6.99
C THR A 530 -0.91 -21.18 8.43
N VAL A 531 -1.96 -21.96 8.74
CA VAL A 531 -2.23 -22.43 10.12
C VAL A 531 -1.61 -23.80 10.39
N LEU A 532 -1.71 -24.71 9.42
CA LEU A 532 -1.23 -26.09 9.54
C LEU A 532 0.14 -26.32 8.89
N GLY A 533 0.55 -25.48 7.93
CA GLY A 533 1.79 -25.66 7.17
C GLY A 533 1.82 -26.89 6.25
N VAL A 534 0.64 -27.46 5.93
CA VAL A 534 0.51 -28.70 5.14
C VAL A 534 0.20 -28.38 3.67
N PRO A 535 0.94 -28.96 2.71
CA PRO A 535 0.63 -28.78 1.30
C PRO A 535 -0.81 -29.22 0.94
N SER A 536 -1.58 -28.35 0.28
CA SER A 536 -2.99 -28.61 -0.04
C SER A 536 -3.29 -28.57 -1.55
N GLN A 537 -4.08 -29.53 -2.06
CA GLN A 537 -4.46 -29.62 -3.47
C GLN A 537 -5.99 -29.73 -3.66
N CYS A 538 -6.62 -28.68 -4.19
CA CYS A 538 -8.05 -28.67 -4.46
C CYS A 538 -8.39 -29.18 -5.88
N VAL A 539 -9.50 -29.91 -6.02
CA VAL A 539 -10.10 -30.35 -7.29
C VAL A 539 -11.62 -30.11 -7.25
N GLN A 540 -12.27 -29.95 -8.42
CA GLN A 540 -13.72 -29.75 -8.49
C GLN A 540 -14.45 -31.07 -8.74
N VAL A 541 -15.61 -31.26 -8.10
CA VAL A 541 -16.43 -32.48 -8.19
C VAL A 541 -16.76 -32.88 -9.63
N ASP A 542 -17.05 -31.92 -10.52
CA ASP A 542 -17.35 -32.20 -11.93
C ASP A 542 -16.17 -32.83 -12.69
N LYS A 543 -14.93 -32.53 -12.26
CA LYS A 543 -13.70 -33.12 -12.83
C LYS A 543 -13.38 -34.48 -12.22
N VAL A 544 -13.86 -34.74 -11.00
CA VAL A 544 -13.82 -36.07 -10.35
C VAL A 544 -14.85 -36.99 -11.02
N GLY A 545 -16.09 -36.53 -11.21
CA GLY A 545 -17.13 -37.30 -11.93
C GLY A 545 -16.79 -37.55 -13.40
N LYS A 546 -16.04 -36.65 -14.04
CA LYS A 546 -15.51 -36.79 -15.42
C LYS A 546 -13.98 -36.96 -15.42
N THR A 547 -13.50 -37.91 -14.62
CA THR A 547 -12.07 -38.22 -14.48
C THR A 547 -11.43 -38.53 -15.84
N SER A 548 -10.24 -37.98 -16.08
CA SER A 548 -9.44 -38.28 -17.28
C SER A 548 -7.94 -38.29 -16.95
N LYS A 549 -7.19 -39.16 -17.63
CA LYS A 549 -5.72 -39.26 -17.52
C LYS A 549 -5.02 -37.91 -17.67
N GLN A 550 -5.44 -37.09 -18.62
CA GLN A 550 -4.85 -35.77 -18.85
C GLN A 550 -5.14 -34.79 -17.70
N TYR A 551 -6.30 -34.89 -17.03
CA TYR A 551 -6.58 -34.10 -15.83
C TYR A 551 -5.70 -34.57 -14.66
N CYS A 552 -5.65 -35.88 -14.40
CA CYS A 552 -4.81 -36.47 -13.35
C CYS A 552 -3.32 -36.14 -13.54
N ALA A 553 -2.81 -36.20 -14.77
CA ALA A 553 -1.45 -35.77 -15.14
C ALA A 553 -1.17 -34.30 -14.78
N ASN A 554 -2.13 -33.41 -15.03
CA ASN A 554 -2.00 -31.99 -14.71
C ASN A 554 -2.10 -31.72 -13.19
N ILE A 555 -2.77 -32.59 -12.42
CA ILE A 555 -2.78 -32.56 -10.95
C ILE A 555 -1.46 -33.11 -10.39
N ALA A 556 -0.92 -34.19 -10.98
CA ALA A 556 0.36 -34.79 -10.60
C ALA A 556 1.53 -33.79 -10.71
N LEU A 557 1.59 -32.98 -11.78
CA LEU A 557 2.54 -31.85 -11.89
C LEU A 557 2.52 -30.95 -10.64
N LYS A 558 1.32 -30.67 -10.12
CA LYS A 558 1.11 -29.74 -8.99
C LYS A 558 1.37 -30.42 -7.64
N MET A 559 1.13 -31.73 -7.53
CA MET A 559 1.45 -32.54 -6.34
C MET A 559 2.96 -32.77 -6.22
N ASN A 560 3.63 -33.22 -7.28
CA ASN A 560 5.06 -33.49 -7.28
C ASN A 560 5.87 -32.25 -6.84
N LEU A 561 5.56 -31.08 -7.42
CA LEU A 561 6.21 -29.83 -7.05
C LEU A 561 6.01 -29.43 -5.58
N LYS A 562 4.82 -29.65 -5.02
CA LYS A 562 4.51 -29.38 -3.61
C LYS A 562 5.26 -30.31 -2.65
N LEU A 563 5.51 -31.54 -3.09
CA LEU A 563 6.33 -32.53 -2.37
C LEU A 563 7.85 -32.30 -2.59
N GLY A 564 8.25 -31.24 -3.31
CA GLY A 564 9.65 -30.89 -3.56
C GLY A 564 10.28 -31.53 -4.80
N GLY A 565 9.48 -32.15 -5.67
CA GLY A 565 9.94 -32.71 -6.95
C GLY A 565 10.25 -31.66 -8.01
N THR A 566 10.80 -32.12 -9.14
CA THR A 566 11.04 -31.34 -10.36
C THR A 566 10.42 -32.09 -11.53
N ASN A 567 9.51 -31.46 -12.26
CA ASN A 567 8.72 -32.13 -13.29
C ASN A 567 9.46 -32.23 -14.61
N GLN A 568 10.10 -31.13 -15.02
CA GLN A 568 10.83 -31.00 -16.28
C GLN A 568 12.02 -30.06 -16.08
N SER A 569 13.00 -30.15 -16.97
CA SER A 569 14.12 -29.20 -17.03
C SER A 569 14.50 -28.89 -18.48
N LEU A 570 15.53 -28.07 -18.69
CA LEU A 570 16.12 -27.82 -20.01
C LEU A 570 17.47 -28.54 -20.07
N GLU A 571 17.91 -28.95 -21.26
CA GLU A 571 19.29 -29.44 -21.45
C GLU A 571 20.29 -28.31 -21.16
N ASP A 572 21.43 -28.64 -20.54
CA ASP A 572 22.49 -27.67 -20.22
C ASP A 572 23.02 -26.93 -21.46
N ALA A 573 23.00 -27.59 -22.63
CA ALA A 573 23.33 -26.99 -23.93
C ALA A 573 22.30 -25.95 -24.43
N GLU A 574 21.04 -26.02 -23.96
CA GLU A 574 20.02 -25.02 -24.28
C GLU A 574 20.15 -23.79 -23.37
N ILE A 575 20.62 -23.94 -22.12
CA ILE A 575 20.84 -22.86 -21.15
C ILE A 575 22.31 -22.79 -20.67
N PRO A 576 23.29 -22.56 -21.58
CA PRO A 576 24.72 -22.71 -21.28
C PRO A 576 25.24 -21.78 -20.18
N LEU A 577 24.57 -20.65 -19.91
CA LEU A 577 24.91 -19.77 -18.79
C LEU A 577 24.73 -20.45 -17.42
N PHE A 578 23.64 -21.21 -17.26
CA PHE A 578 23.28 -21.92 -16.02
C PHE A 578 24.15 -23.17 -15.79
N ALA A 579 24.59 -23.78 -16.90
CA ALA A 579 25.55 -24.88 -16.88
C ALA A 579 26.95 -24.40 -16.44
N LYS A 580 27.43 -23.30 -17.02
CA LYS A 580 28.78 -22.76 -16.75
C LYS A 580 28.95 -22.25 -15.32
N GLU A 581 27.95 -21.57 -14.76
CA GLU A 581 28.08 -20.95 -13.43
C GLU A 581 26.75 -20.88 -12.66
N PRO A 582 26.80 -20.75 -11.31
CA PRO A 582 25.59 -20.61 -10.51
C PRO A 582 24.86 -19.29 -10.84
N VAL A 583 23.66 -19.38 -11.40
CA VAL A 583 22.79 -18.22 -11.67
C VAL A 583 21.59 -18.26 -10.70
N LEU A 584 21.18 -17.09 -10.21
CA LEU A 584 19.92 -16.89 -9.48
C LEU A 584 18.93 -16.13 -10.37
N LEU A 585 17.80 -16.76 -10.68
CA LEU A 585 16.63 -16.10 -11.26
C LEU A 585 15.77 -15.51 -10.15
N LEU A 586 15.56 -14.20 -10.19
CA LEU A 586 14.60 -13.50 -9.37
C LEU A 586 13.34 -13.16 -10.19
N GLY A 587 12.18 -13.24 -9.53
CA GLY A 587 10.90 -12.77 -10.05
C GLY A 587 10.25 -11.86 -9.04
N ALA A 588 9.64 -10.76 -9.47
CA ALA A 588 8.95 -9.85 -8.58
C ALA A 588 7.62 -9.36 -9.16
N ASP A 589 6.60 -9.26 -8.31
CA ASP A 589 5.26 -8.75 -8.61
C ASP A 589 4.72 -7.92 -7.44
N VAL A 590 3.78 -7.02 -7.74
CA VAL A 590 2.94 -6.36 -6.75
C VAL A 590 1.47 -6.41 -7.18
N THR A 591 0.63 -6.94 -6.30
CA THR A 591 -0.81 -7.04 -6.49
C THR A 591 -1.56 -6.11 -5.54
N HIS A 592 -2.24 -5.11 -6.10
CA HIS A 592 -3.11 -4.19 -5.35
C HIS A 592 -4.52 -4.78 -5.08
N PRO A 593 -5.30 -4.21 -4.14
CA PRO A 593 -6.68 -4.65 -3.91
C PRO A 593 -7.61 -4.39 -5.10
N THR A 594 -8.43 -5.39 -5.45
CA THR A 594 -9.53 -5.28 -6.41
C THR A 594 -10.64 -4.37 -5.89
N GLY A 595 -11.25 -3.62 -6.80
CA GLY A 595 -12.32 -2.65 -6.51
C GLY A 595 -11.92 -1.19 -6.73
N GLY A 596 -10.62 -0.88 -6.82
CA GLY A 596 -10.12 0.50 -6.91
C GLY A 596 -10.13 1.19 -5.54
N ARG A 597 -10.25 2.52 -5.53
CA ARG A 597 -11.05 3.19 -4.49
C ARG A 597 -12.34 2.34 -4.25
N ALA A 598 -12.84 2.12 -3.04
CA ALA A 598 -13.97 1.21 -2.74
C ALA A 598 -13.74 -0.31 -2.92
N GLY A 599 -12.48 -0.74 -2.99
CA GLY A 599 -12.07 -1.75 -2.01
C GLY A 599 -12.10 -1.15 -0.58
N PRO A 600 -11.94 -1.95 0.48
CA PRO A 600 -11.64 -1.40 1.81
C PRO A 600 -10.43 -0.46 1.69
N SER A 601 -10.58 0.81 2.07
CA SER A 601 -9.58 1.87 1.80
C SER A 601 -8.20 1.60 2.38
N ASN A 602 -8.11 0.67 3.34
CA ASN A 602 -6.92 0.35 4.10
C ASN A 602 -6.37 -1.06 3.79
N MET A 603 -6.87 -1.77 2.76
CA MET A 603 -6.30 -3.07 2.41
C MET A 603 -4.91 -2.88 1.77
N PRO A 604 -3.84 -3.53 2.28
CA PRO A 604 -2.47 -3.31 1.81
C PRO A 604 -2.29 -3.79 0.35
N SER A 605 -1.24 -3.29 -0.33
CA SER A 605 -0.70 -3.99 -1.50
C SER A 605 0.10 -5.20 -1.04
N ILE A 606 0.24 -6.19 -1.91
CA ILE A 606 1.01 -7.40 -1.63
C ILE A 606 2.15 -7.45 -2.60
N CYS A 607 3.37 -7.61 -2.09
CA CYS A 607 4.56 -7.81 -2.87
C CYS A 607 5.07 -9.24 -2.68
N ALA A 608 5.52 -9.85 -3.78
CA ALA A 608 6.17 -11.15 -3.78
C ALA A 608 7.51 -11.03 -4.51
N ILE A 609 8.56 -11.56 -3.90
CA ILE A 609 9.82 -11.83 -4.59
C ILE A 609 10.04 -13.33 -4.54
N VAL A 610 10.34 -13.93 -5.68
CA VAL A 610 10.64 -15.35 -5.79
C VAL A 610 12.06 -15.54 -6.30
N GLY A 611 12.77 -16.55 -5.80
CA GLY A 611 14.11 -16.89 -6.23
C GLY A 611 14.23 -18.35 -6.65
N SER A 612 14.92 -18.64 -7.75
CA SER A 612 15.20 -20.02 -8.15
C SER A 612 16.07 -20.72 -7.11
N LEU A 613 15.63 -21.85 -6.57
CA LEU A 613 16.40 -22.68 -5.62
C LEU A 613 17.34 -23.67 -6.31
N ASP A 614 17.07 -24.03 -7.57
CA ASP A 614 17.85 -25.00 -8.33
C ASP A 614 18.66 -24.34 -9.45
N ARG A 615 19.82 -24.95 -9.76
CA ARG A 615 20.76 -24.47 -10.78
C ARG A 615 20.20 -24.43 -12.21
N GLN A 616 19.01 -24.95 -12.46
CA GLN A 616 18.33 -24.93 -13.76
C GLN A 616 17.13 -23.97 -13.81
N GLY A 617 16.84 -23.22 -12.73
CA GLY A 617 15.79 -22.19 -12.72
C GLY A 617 14.36 -22.74 -12.83
N GLY A 618 14.11 -23.96 -12.36
CA GLY A 618 12.80 -24.62 -12.43
C GLY A 618 11.99 -24.50 -11.15
N ARG A 619 12.63 -24.55 -9.98
CA ARG A 619 12.00 -24.48 -8.65
C ARG A 619 12.25 -23.12 -8.01
N PHE A 620 11.22 -22.54 -7.39
CA PHE A 620 11.30 -21.21 -6.78
C PHE A 620 10.89 -21.23 -5.30
N THR A 621 11.59 -20.43 -4.47
CA THR A 621 11.17 -20.07 -3.09
C THR A 621 10.52 -18.68 -3.12
N PRO A 622 9.33 -18.48 -2.53
CA PRO A 622 8.73 -17.16 -2.40
C PRO A 622 9.05 -16.50 -1.05
N LYS A 623 9.25 -15.19 -1.08
CA LYS A 623 9.14 -14.27 0.06
C LYS A 623 7.97 -13.33 -0.21
N LEU A 624 7.20 -13.02 0.82
CA LEU A 624 5.90 -12.34 0.71
C LEU A 624 5.77 -11.28 1.80
N GLU A 625 5.34 -10.09 1.42
CA GLU A 625 5.08 -9.00 2.35
C GLU A 625 3.82 -8.21 1.99
N SER A 626 3.28 -7.51 2.98
CA SER A 626 2.22 -6.51 2.85
C SER A 626 2.81 -5.11 2.98
N GLN A 627 2.45 -4.22 2.07
CA GLN A 627 2.89 -2.81 2.04
C GLN A 627 1.70 -1.87 1.78
N LYS A 628 1.92 -0.55 1.69
CA LYS A 628 0.81 0.42 1.58
C LYS A 628 -0.09 0.15 0.36
N THR A 629 -1.36 0.52 0.48
CA THR A 629 -2.32 0.31 -0.61
C THR A 629 -1.90 1.09 -1.86
N ARG A 630 -1.98 0.45 -3.03
CA ARG A 630 -1.67 1.03 -4.36
C ARG A 630 -0.23 1.53 -4.54
N GLN A 631 0.71 1.05 -3.72
CA GLN A 631 2.14 1.28 -3.87
C GLN A 631 2.77 0.16 -4.71
N GLU A 632 3.52 0.51 -5.76
CA GLU A 632 4.17 -0.44 -6.69
C GLU A 632 5.64 -0.75 -6.35
N LYS A 633 6.32 0.11 -5.57
CA LYS A 633 7.67 -0.16 -5.07
C LYS A 633 7.64 -1.20 -3.95
N ILE A 634 8.45 -2.26 -4.04
CA ILE A 634 8.63 -3.23 -2.95
C ILE A 634 9.51 -2.61 -1.85
N GLU A 635 8.99 -2.50 -0.63
CA GLU A 635 9.65 -1.73 0.45
C GLU A 635 10.86 -2.44 1.06
N ASN A 636 10.75 -3.75 1.39
CA ASN A 636 11.83 -4.58 1.91
C ASN A 636 12.44 -5.51 0.85
N MET A 637 12.63 -5.01 -0.38
CA MET A 637 13.29 -5.79 -1.44
C MET A 637 14.66 -6.34 -0.99
N SER A 638 15.38 -5.62 -0.12
CA SER A 638 16.59 -6.07 0.60
C SER A 638 16.39 -7.38 1.35
N GLY A 639 15.50 -7.41 2.35
CA GLY A 639 15.36 -8.55 3.25
C GLY A 639 14.85 -9.79 2.52
N MET A 640 13.87 -9.58 1.63
CA MET A 640 13.34 -10.64 0.77
C MET A 640 14.43 -11.26 -0.13
N VAL A 641 15.30 -10.45 -0.75
CA VAL A 641 16.41 -10.97 -1.58
C VAL A 641 17.54 -11.57 -0.72
N PHE A 642 17.83 -11.00 0.45
CA PHE A 642 18.80 -11.55 1.42
C PHE A 642 18.40 -12.98 1.84
N GLU A 643 17.14 -13.17 2.21
CA GLU A 643 16.64 -14.49 2.56
C GLU A 643 16.66 -15.46 1.37
N ILE A 644 16.38 -15.00 0.15
CA ILE A 644 16.51 -15.83 -1.05
C ILE A 644 17.96 -16.25 -1.30
N LEU A 645 18.94 -15.36 -1.07
CA LEU A 645 20.36 -15.66 -1.18
C LEU A 645 20.81 -16.68 -0.11
N ARG A 646 20.27 -16.58 1.11
CA ARG A 646 20.42 -17.60 2.16
C ARG A 646 19.84 -18.93 1.71
N ASP A 647 18.56 -18.98 1.35
CA ASP A 647 17.86 -20.19 0.89
C ASP A 647 18.59 -20.84 -0.31
N TYR A 648 19.20 -20.04 -1.21
CA TYR A 648 20.02 -20.53 -2.33
C TYR A 648 21.35 -21.13 -1.86
N ARG A 649 22.07 -20.44 -0.97
CA ARG A 649 23.35 -20.94 -0.42
C ARG A 649 23.14 -22.20 0.40
N ASP A 650 22.15 -22.22 1.27
CA ASP A 650 21.79 -23.39 2.09
C ASP A 650 21.46 -24.59 1.19
N LYS A 651 20.85 -24.34 0.02
CA LYS A 651 20.47 -25.40 -0.90
C LYS A 651 21.57 -25.89 -1.83
N ASN A 652 22.49 -25.02 -2.24
CA ASN A 652 23.51 -25.30 -3.28
C ASN A 652 24.96 -25.27 -2.76
N SER A 653 25.17 -24.94 -1.49
CA SER A 653 26.47 -24.72 -0.82
C SER A 653 27.36 -23.65 -1.48
N ILE A 654 26.80 -22.85 -2.39
CA ILE A 654 27.49 -21.79 -3.14
C ILE A 654 26.53 -20.62 -3.36
N LEU A 655 27.09 -19.41 -3.43
CA LEU A 655 26.35 -18.20 -3.82
C LEU A 655 26.26 -18.06 -5.34
N PRO A 656 25.20 -17.42 -5.87
CA PRO A 656 25.08 -17.17 -7.30
C PRO A 656 26.18 -16.22 -7.79
N ARG A 657 26.83 -16.55 -8.90
CA ARG A 657 27.79 -15.65 -9.57
C ARG A 657 27.10 -14.59 -10.42
N ARG A 658 25.84 -14.80 -10.81
CA ARG A 658 25.02 -13.85 -11.57
C ARG A 658 23.59 -13.80 -11.05
N ILE A 659 22.97 -12.63 -11.13
CA ILE A 659 21.57 -12.44 -10.78
C ILE A 659 20.81 -11.87 -11.99
N ILE A 660 19.69 -12.48 -12.34
CA ILE A 660 18.79 -11.99 -13.40
C ILE A 660 17.40 -11.83 -12.78
N MET A 661 16.87 -10.61 -12.78
CA MET A 661 15.61 -10.27 -12.14
C MET A 661 14.55 -9.88 -13.16
N TYR A 662 13.40 -10.57 -13.14
CA TYR A 662 12.22 -10.25 -13.94
C TYR A 662 11.14 -9.60 -13.05
N ARG A 663 10.77 -8.35 -13.32
CA ARG A 663 9.74 -7.60 -12.58
C ARG A 663 8.51 -7.38 -13.47
N ASP A 664 7.37 -8.01 -13.15
CA ASP A 664 6.08 -7.71 -13.81
C ASP A 664 5.55 -6.34 -13.34
N GLY A 665 4.43 -5.85 -13.89
CA GLY A 665 3.60 -4.77 -13.30
C GLY A 665 4.10 -3.33 -13.38
N VAL A 666 5.40 -3.07 -13.54
CA VAL A 666 5.96 -1.70 -13.57
C VAL A 666 5.68 -1.01 -14.91
N SER A 667 5.11 0.19 -14.86
CA SER A 667 4.80 1.00 -16.05
C SER A 667 5.99 1.86 -16.50
N GLU A 668 6.02 2.24 -17.78
CA GLU A 668 7.16 2.94 -18.41
C GLU A 668 7.58 4.25 -17.72
N SER A 669 6.65 4.95 -17.05
CA SER A 669 6.94 6.15 -16.26
C SER A 669 7.59 5.90 -14.90
N GLN A 670 7.77 4.64 -14.52
CA GLN A 670 8.38 4.21 -13.27
C GLN A 670 9.77 3.60 -13.51
N PHE A 671 10.32 3.75 -14.71
CA PHE A 671 11.64 3.21 -15.12
C PHE A 671 12.82 4.08 -14.67
N GLU A 672 12.58 5.23 -14.03
CA GLU A 672 13.62 6.19 -13.68
C GLU A 672 14.59 5.69 -12.58
N MET A 673 15.88 5.68 -12.98
CA MET A 673 17.08 5.77 -12.14
C MET A 673 17.55 4.53 -11.36
N ALA A 674 18.55 3.85 -11.93
CA ALA A 674 19.35 2.81 -11.31
C ALA A 674 20.85 3.17 -11.34
N CYS A 675 21.47 3.43 -10.17
CA CYS A 675 22.91 3.25 -9.92
C CYS A 675 23.26 3.60 -8.46
N MET A 676 24.01 2.74 -7.78
CA MET A 676 24.84 3.10 -6.64
C MET A 676 26.15 2.30 -6.70
N LYS A 677 27.28 3.01 -6.68
CA LYS A 677 28.59 2.40 -6.41
C LYS A 677 28.65 1.95 -4.95
N THR A 678 29.36 0.84 -4.72
CA THR A 678 29.86 0.43 -3.40
C THR A 678 31.25 -0.18 -3.60
N GLU A 679 32.03 -0.31 -2.52
CA GLU A 679 33.32 -1.01 -2.41
C GLU A 679 33.34 -1.71 -1.04
N GLN A 680 33.61 -3.01 -0.83
CA GLN A 680 33.80 -4.26 -1.63
C GLN A 680 33.15 -5.43 -0.82
N ASP A 681 33.09 -6.73 -1.17
CA ASP A 681 33.66 -7.52 -2.25
C ASP A 681 32.62 -8.29 -3.09
N TYR A 682 31.77 -9.13 -2.46
CA TYR A 682 30.85 -10.02 -3.19
C TYR A 682 29.86 -9.20 -4.02
N ARG A 683 30.06 -9.20 -5.34
CA ARG A 683 29.26 -8.49 -6.34
C ARG A 683 28.97 -9.38 -7.55
N PRO A 684 27.90 -10.19 -7.52
CA PRO A 684 27.44 -10.84 -8.73
C PRO A 684 26.86 -9.77 -9.67
N PRO A 685 27.27 -9.69 -10.96
CA PRO A 685 26.63 -8.79 -11.92
C PRO A 685 25.12 -9.04 -12.02
N ILE A 686 24.35 -7.96 -12.03
CA ILE A 686 22.89 -7.97 -12.03
C ILE A 686 22.33 -7.52 -13.40
N THR A 687 21.34 -8.26 -13.91
CA THR A 687 20.48 -7.81 -15.01
C THR A 687 19.05 -7.63 -14.50
N PHE A 688 18.46 -6.46 -14.75
CA PHE A 688 17.10 -6.11 -14.32
C PHE A 688 16.19 -5.89 -15.53
N VAL A 689 15.18 -6.76 -15.67
CA VAL A 689 14.26 -6.82 -16.81
C VAL A 689 12.83 -6.57 -16.34
N VAL A 690 12.19 -5.52 -16.86
CA VAL A 690 10.76 -5.26 -16.64
C VAL A 690 9.92 -5.97 -17.70
N VAL A 691 8.88 -6.66 -17.22
CA VAL A 691 7.97 -7.50 -17.98
C VAL A 691 6.64 -6.77 -18.13
N GLY A 692 6.38 -6.19 -19.30
CA GLY A 692 5.08 -5.60 -19.64
C GLY A 692 4.13 -6.66 -20.22
N LYS A 693 3.29 -7.30 -19.41
CA LYS A 693 2.32 -8.33 -19.89
C LYS A 693 1.02 -7.74 -20.45
N ARG A 694 0.64 -6.53 -20.05
CA ARG A 694 -0.67 -5.91 -20.36
C ARG A 694 -0.48 -4.66 -21.23
N HIS A 695 -0.26 -4.87 -22.52
CA HIS A 695 -0.09 -3.81 -23.53
C HIS A 695 -1.14 -3.91 -24.65
N HIS A 696 -1.20 -2.87 -25.49
CA HIS A 696 -2.13 -2.77 -26.63
C HIS A 696 -1.54 -3.26 -27.97
N THR A 697 -0.21 -3.43 -28.07
CA THR A 697 0.46 -4.03 -29.25
C THR A 697 -0.03 -5.45 -29.53
N ARG A 698 -0.31 -5.78 -30.78
CA ARG A 698 -0.71 -7.11 -31.29
C ARG A 698 0.06 -7.42 -32.57
N PHE A 699 0.32 -8.71 -32.79
CA PHE A 699 1.06 -9.23 -33.93
C PHE A 699 0.27 -10.30 -34.66
N TYR A 700 0.30 -10.25 -35.99
CA TYR A 700 -0.40 -11.17 -36.87
C TYR A 700 0.60 -11.75 -37.88
N PRO A 701 0.70 -13.08 -38.05
CA PRO A 701 1.63 -13.67 -39.01
C PRO A 701 1.19 -13.39 -40.45
N ARG A 702 2.11 -13.01 -41.34
CA ARG A 702 1.80 -12.78 -42.77
C ARG A 702 1.61 -14.09 -43.57
N HIS A 703 2.19 -15.18 -43.09
CA HIS A 703 2.16 -16.48 -43.76
C HIS A 703 1.68 -17.58 -42.80
N GLU A 704 0.92 -18.56 -43.30
CA GLU A 704 0.37 -19.65 -42.49
C GLU A 704 1.44 -20.49 -41.78
N ARG A 705 2.61 -20.68 -42.40
CA ARG A 705 3.77 -21.37 -41.80
C ARG A 705 4.33 -20.69 -40.54
N ASP A 706 3.95 -19.43 -40.33
CA ASP A 706 4.37 -18.56 -39.23
C ASP A 706 3.25 -18.39 -38.17
N ALA A 707 2.10 -19.04 -38.42
CA ALA A 707 0.96 -19.11 -37.54
C ALA A 707 0.92 -20.42 -36.73
N ASP A 708 0.34 -20.37 -35.53
CA ASP A 708 -0.11 -21.54 -34.79
C ASP A 708 -1.43 -22.09 -35.35
N SER A 709 -1.87 -23.25 -34.86
CA SER A 709 -3.16 -23.88 -35.18
C SER A 709 -4.42 -23.02 -34.90
N LYS A 710 -4.25 -21.78 -34.39
CA LYS A 710 -5.31 -20.80 -34.12
C LYS A 710 -5.12 -19.47 -34.86
N GLY A 711 -4.11 -19.36 -35.72
CA GLY A 711 -3.77 -18.15 -36.48
C GLY A 711 -2.90 -17.12 -35.76
N ASN A 712 -2.38 -17.41 -34.56
CA ASN A 712 -1.51 -16.49 -33.81
C ASN A 712 -0.05 -16.66 -34.24
N CYS A 713 0.80 -15.66 -33.98
CA CYS A 713 2.24 -15.84 -34.13
C CYS A 713 2.73 -17.04 -33.29
N VAL A 714 3.54 -17.92 -33.89
CA VAL A 714 4.10 -19.09 -33.17
C VAL A 714 4.95 -18.69 -31.97
N ALA A 715 4.97 -19.54 -30.94
CA ALA A 715 5.80 -19.34 -29.74
C ALA A 715 7.29 -19.19 -30.10
N GLY A 716 7.95 -18.20 -29.50
CA GLY A 716 9.32 -17.81 -29.84
C GLY A 716 9.41 -16.67 -30.87
N THR A 717 8.30 -16.12 -31.35
CA THR A 717 8.30 -14.89 -32.16
C THR A 717 8.84 -13.71 -31.33
N VAL A 718 9.85 -13.01 -31.85
CA VAL A 718 10.51 -11.85 -31.25
C VAL A 718 10.49 -10.68 -32.23
N VAL A 719 10.20 -9.49 -31.69
CA VAL A 719 10.30 -8.20 -32.38
C VAL A 719 11.11 -7.26 -31.49
N ASP A 720 12.26 -6.83 -31.97
CA ASP A 720 13.20 -5.93 -31.30
C ASP A 720 13.63 -4.75 -32.19
N GLN A 721 12.79 -4.43 -33.19
CA GLN A 721 13.04 -3.43 -34.24
C GLN A 721 11.78 -2.61 -34.57
N LYS A 722 11.98 -1.33 -34.94
CA LYS A 722 11.02 -0.32 -35.44
C LYS A 722 9.86 0.08 -34.53
N ILE A 723 9.19 -0.85 -33.86
CA ILE A 723 8.08 -0.55 -32.93
C ILE A 723 8.50 -0.62 -31.46
N THR A 724 9.78 -0.90 -31.21
CA THR A 724 10.43 -0.89 -29.91
C THR A 724 11.09 0.47 -29.65
N HIS A 725 11.46 0.75 -28.41
CA HIS A 725 12.04 2.03 -27.98
C HIS A 725 13.28 2.40 -28.81
N PRO A 726 13.44 3.69 -29.23
CA PRO A 726 14.54 4.13 -30.09
C PRO A 726 15.96 3.83 -29.60
N TYR A 727 16.17 3.67 -28.28
CA TYR A 727 17.50 3.69 -27.66
C TYR A 727 17.70 2.63 -26.56
N LEU A 728 16.68 2.39 -25.74
CA LEU A 728 16.77 1.40 -24.67
C LEU A 728 16.78 -0.02 -25.22
N PHE A 729 17.34 -0.93 -24.44
CA PHE A 729 17.31 -2.35 -24.73
C PHE A 729 15.94 -2.93 -24.38
N ASP A 730 14.96 -2.79 -25.29
CA ASP A 730 13.63 -3.37 -25.12
C ASP A 730 13.25 -4.44 -26.16
N PHE A 731 12.69 -5.51 -25.60
CA PHE A 731 11.85 -6.57 -26.19
C PHE A 731 11.04 -7.19 -25.03
N TYR A 732 11.70 -7.33 -23.86
CA TYR A 732 11.22 -6.85 -22.55
C TYR A 732 12.11 -5.67 -22.14
N HIS A 733 11.65 -4.72 -21.32
CA HIS A 733 12.42 -3.50 -21.03
C HIS A 733 13.58 -3.80 -20.06
N VAL A 734 14.81 -3.87 -20.56
CA VAL A 734 16.02 -4.02 -19.73
C VAL A 734 16.40 -2.65 -19.19
N LEU A 735 16.35 -2.47 -17.87
CA LEU A 735 16.68 -1.19 -17.24
C LEU A 735 18.17 -1.09 -16.88
N PHE A 736 18.77 -2.23 -16.51
CA PHE A 736 20.13 -2.32 -16.00
C PHE A 736 20.72 -3.68 -16.37
N ASP A 737 22.00 -3.72 -16.79
CA ASP A 737 22.67 -4.96 -17.16
C ASP A 737 24.19 -4.93 -16.97
N GLU A 738 24.68 -5.48 -15.87
CA GLU A 738 26.11 -5.72 -15.62
C GLU A 738 26.58 -7.08 -16.18
N ASN A 739 25.67 -7.96 -16.62
CA ASN A 739 26.04 -9.23 -17.23
C ASN A 739 26.48 -9.07 -18.69
N ASN A 740 26.28 -7.89 -19.29
CA ASN A 740 26.63 -7.54 -20.66
C ASN A 740 26.00 -8.50 -21.68
N PHE A 741 24.69 -8.75 -21.56
CA PHE A 741 23.97 -9.57 -22.51
C PHE A 741 23.88 -8.89 -23.88
N THR A 742 24.12 -9.66 -24.94
CA THR A 742 23.66 -9.30 -26.29
C THR A 742 22.15 -9.51 -26.40
N ALA A 743 21.52 -8.80 -27.36
CA ALA A 743 20.11 -8.97 -27.70
C ALA A 743 19.72 -10.45 -27.87
N ASP A 744 20.46 -11.19 -28.69
CA ASP A 744 20.24 -12.63 -28.90
C ASP A 744 20.33 -13.44 -27.62
N SER A 745 21.37 -13.24 -26.82
CA SER A 745 21.60 -14.05 -25.62
C SER A 745 20.50 -13.89 -24.56
N LEU A 746 19.97 -12.67 -24.37
CA LEU A 746 18.88 -12.44 -23.41
C LEU A 746 17.51 -12.83 -23.99
N GLN A 747 17.27 -12.60 -25.28
CA GLN A 747 16.04 -13.02 -25.97
C GLN A 747 15.89 -14.54 -25.97
N ASP A 748 16.95 -15.26 -26.37
CA ASP A 748 16.97 -16.72 -26.41
C ASP A 748 16.84 -17.32 -25.01
N LEU A 749 17.60 -16.82 -24.02
CA LEU A 749 17.48 -17.25 -22.63
C LEU A 749 16.06 -17.03 -22.09
N THR A 750 15.48 -15.84 -22.27
CA THR A 750 14.13 -15.51 -21.77
C THR A 750 13.08 -16.42 -22.41
N ASN A 751 13.13 -16.60 -23.74
CA ASN A 751 12.25 -17.50 -24.47
C ASN A 751 12.38 -18.95 -23.97
N LYS A 752 13.60 -19.46 -23.81
CA LYS A 752 13.83 -20.84 -23.35
C LYS A 752 13.35 -21.08 -21.92
N LEU A 753 13.59 -20.13 -21.02
CA LEU A 753 13.10 -20.21 -19.64
C LEU A 753 11.59 -20.37 -19.57
N CYS A 754 10.81 -19.75 -20.47
CA CYS A 754 9.36 -19.92 -20.52
C CYS A 754 8.89 -21.39 -20.70
N TYR A 755 9.74 -22.29 -21.20
CA TYR A 755 9.45 -23.73 -21.30
C TYR A 755 9.70 -24.49 -19.97
N ASN A 756 10.40 -23.89 -19.00
CA ASN A 756 10.72 -24.52 -17.72
C ASN A 756 9.66 -24.31 -16.61
N TYR A 757 8.44 -23.87 -16.98
CA TYR A 757 7.37 -23.64 -16.01
C TYR A 757 6.73 -24.94 -15.52
N GLN A 758 7.11 -25.36 -14.30
CA GLN A 758 6.82 -26.69 -13.74
C GLN A 758 5.34 -27.10 -13.65
N ARG A 759 4.37 -26.18 -13.78
CA ARG A 759 2.93 -26.50 -13.63
C ARG A 759 2.21 -26.78 -14.96
N ALA A 760 2.90 -26.72 -16.10
CA ALA A 760 2.31 -26.98 -17.41
C ALA A 760 3.33 -27.54 -18.42
N THR A 761 2.88 -28.40 -19.34
CA THR A 761 3.65 -28.81 -20.53
C THR A 761 3.46 -27.83 -21.69
N ARG A 762 3.62 -26.55 -21.39
CA ARG A 762 3.51 -25.43 -22.34
C ARG A 762 4.48 -24.33 -21.97
N SER A 763 4.97 -23.62 -22.98
CA SER A 763 5.59 -22.31 -22.80
C SER A 763 4.58 -21.36 -22.16
N VAL A 764 5.00 -20.68 -21.10
CA VAL A 764 4.26 -19.53 -20.54
C VAL A 764 4.57 -18.25 -21.33
N SER A 765 3.78 -17.20 -21.11
CA SER A 765 3.86 -15.92 -21.84
C SER A 765 4.83 -14.89 -21.22
N ILE A 766 5.37 -15.19 -20.05
CA ILE A 766 6.37 -14.40 -19.33
C ILE A 766 7.33 -15.37 -18.63
N SER A 767 8.54 -14.92 -18.25
CA SER A 767 9.50 -15.72 -17.47
C SER A 767 8.83 -16.48 -16.31
N PRO A 768 9.19 -17.76 -16.03
CA PRO A 768 8.65 -18.50 -14.89
C PRO A 768 8.79 -17.76 -13.57
N ALA A 769 9.88 -16.99 -13.40
CA ALA A 769 10.12 -16.19 -12.21
C ALA A 769 8.99 -15.16 -11.99
N ALA A 770 8.68 -14.34 -13.00
CA ALA A 770 7.56 -13.39 -12.95
C ALA A 770 6.19 -14.09 -12.82
N SER A 771 6.01 -15.24 -13.49
CA SER A 771 4.79 -16.06 -13.34
C SER A 771 4.60 -16.60 -11.91
N TRP A 772 5.69 -16.83 -11.19
CA TRP A 772 5.67 -17.31 -9.81
C TRP A 772 5.44 -16.19 -8.81
N SER A 773 5.93 -14.96 -9.04
CA SER A 773 5.61 -13.83 -8.17
C SER A 773 4.12 -13.44 -8.26
N ASP A 774 3.56 -13.28 -9.47
CA ASP A 774 2.10 -13.04 -9.71
C ASP A 774 1.23 -14.08 -8.99
N TYR A 775 1.59 -15.36 -9.12
CA TYR A 775 0.87 -16.46 -8.45
C TYR A 775 0.94 -16.38 -6.92
N ASN A 776 2.11 -16.07 -6.34
CA ASN A 776 2.26 -15.99 -4.88
C ASN A 776 1.60 -14.72 -4.31
N CYS A 777 1.68 -13.58 -5.00
CA CYS A 777 0.90 -12.38 -4.69
C CYS A 777 -0.61 -12.66 -4.65
N THR A 778 -1.13 -13.37 -5.65
CA THR A 778 -2.54 -13.77 -5.73
C THR A 778 -2.93 -14.72 -4.58
N CYS A 779 -2.07 -15.70 -4.23
CA CYS A 779 -2.31 -16.59 -3.11
C CYS A 779 -2.33 -15.84 -1.76
N PHE A 780 -1.37 -14.94 -1.52
CA PHE A 780 -1.33 -14.17 -0.27
C PHE A 780 -2.48 -13.17 -0.14
N ARG A 781 -3.03 -12.66 -1.27
CA ARG A 781 -4.27 -11.84 -1.26
C ARG A 781 -5.44 -12.60 -0.65
N LEU A 782 -5.62 -13.86 -1.03
CA LEU A 782 -6.65 -14.72 -0.46
C LEU A 782 -6.45 -14.90 1.06
N HIS A 783 -5.20 -14.99 1.52
CA HIS A 783 -4.90 -15.14 2.95
C HIS A 783 -5.21 -13.87 3.75
N LEU A 784 -4.81 -12.69 3.26
CA LEU A 784 -5.10 -11.42 3.94
C LEU A 784 -6.60 -11.10 3.96
N GLU A 785 -7.35 -11.41 2.90
CA GLU A 785 -8.80 -11.23 2.90
C GLU A 785 -9.57 -12.24 3.77
N GLN A 786 -8.88 -13.14 4.48
CA GLN A 786 -9.44 -14.04 5.49
C GLN A 786 -9.24 -13.51 6.93
N GLN A 787 -8.32 -12.57 7.14
CA GLN A 787 -8.09 -11.93 8.45
C GLN A 787 -8.98 -10.69 8.62
N GLN A 788 -9.50 -10.46 9.84
CA GLN A 788 -10.33 -9.28 10.12
C GLN A 788 -9.46 -8.00 10.21
N ARG A 789 -10.06 -6.86 9.89
CA ARG A 789 -9.38 -5.58 9.66
C ARG A 789 -8.69 -5.03 10.91
N GLY A 790 -7.37 -4.83 10.84
CA GLY A 790 -6.58 -4.03 11.78
C GLY A 790 -5.33 -3.43 11.11
N GLU A 791 -5.31 -2.09 11.01
CA GLU A 791 -4.17 -1.15 10.98
C GLU A 791 -2.85 -1.47 10.22
N THR A 792 -2.47 -0.61 9.25
CA THR A 792 -1.07 -0.23 8.92
C THR A 792 -1.01 0.99 7.97
N GLU A 793 -0.01 1.88 8.11
CA GLU A 793 0.09 3.17 7.38
C GLU A 793 1.56 3.65 7.14
N PHE A 794 1.76 4.76 6.38
CA PHE A 794 2.97 5.64 6.24
C PHE A 794 4.12 5.40 5.22
N VAL A 795 3.98 5.98 3.99
CA VAL A 795 4.85 7.01 3.30
C VAL A 795 6.40 7.01 3.48
N LEU A 796 7.33 7.33 2.54
CA LEU A 796 7.49 7.32 1.05
C LEU A 796 8.95 7.72 0.65
N LYS A 797 9.59 7.09 -0.37
CA LYS A 797 10.52 7.64 -1.43
C LYS A 797 11.06 6.48 -2.31
N GLU A 798 11.35 6.67 -3.61
CA GLU A 798 11.25 5.55 -4.60
C GLU A 798 12.47 5.19 -5.48
N VAL A 799 12.41 3.95 -6.01
CA VAL A 799 13.31 3.22 -6.94
C VAL A 799 14.79 3.11 -6.57
N LYS A 800 15.56 4.21 -6.45
CA LYS A 800 17.00 4.18 -6.15
C LYS A 800 17.31 3.34 -4.91
N GLU A 801 16.46 3.45 -3.89
CA GLU A 801 16.55 2.67 -2.67
C GLU A 801 16.36 1.16 -2.86
N SER A 802 15.51 0.70 -3.79
CA SER A 802 15.21 -0.73 -3.91
C SER A 802 16.40 -1.51 -4.48
N LEU A 803 17.11 -0.95 -5.46
CA LEU A 803 18.38 -1.51 -5.93
C LEU A 803 19.50 -1.34 -4.92
N ALA A 804 19.62 -0.17 -4.28
CA ALA A 804 20.58 0.04 -3.19
C ALA A 804 20.37 -0.96 -2.03
N LYS A 805 19.11 -1.30 -1.71
CA LYS A 805 18.71 -2.34 -0.75
C LYS A 805 19.15 -3.74 -1.20
N VAL A 806 19.00 -4.09 -2.47
CA VAL A 806 19.51 -5.38 -3.01
C VAL A 806 21.04 -5.44 -2.93
N PHE A 807 21.75 -4.39 -3.34
CA PHE A 807 23.21 -4.33 -3.23
C PHE A 807 23.68 -4.35 -1.77
N LEU A 808 22.97 -3.68 -0.85
CA LEU A 808 23.25 -3.70 0.58
C LEU A 808 23.02 -5.10 1.19
N ALA A 809 21.95 -5.81 0.80
CA ALA A 809 21.70 -7.19 1.20
C ALA A 809 22.80 -8.14 0.70
N ILE A 810 23.20 -8.01 -0.57
CA ILE A 810 24.32 -8.75 -1.17
C ILE A 810 25.63 -8.48 -0.41
N TYR A 811 25.92 -7.21 -0.10
CA TYR A 811 27.08 -6.79 0.68
C TYR A 811 27.09 -7.38 2.10
N LEU A 812 25.97 -7.28 2.82
CA LEU A 812 25.83 -7.85 4.17
C LEU A 812 25.99 -9.38 4.16
N PHE A 813 25.45 -10.07 3.14
CA PHE A 813 25.61 -11.52 2.98
C PHE A 813 27.06 -11.91 2.64
N GLY A 814 27.77 -11.09 1.85
CA GLY A 814 29.18 -11.31 1.49
C GLY A 814 30.11 -11.46 2.69
N ARG A 815 29.77 -10.82 3.83
CA ARG A 815 30.52 -10.90 5.09
C ARG A 815 30.16 -12.10 5.98
N MET A 816 29.24 -12.98 5.56
CA MET A 816 28.78 -14.09 6.42
C MET A 816 29.82 -15.17 6.76
N ARG A 817 30.98 -15.24 6.08
CA ARG A 817 32.09 -16.10 6.56
C ARG A 817 32.71 -15.59 7.87
N GLU A 818 32.61 -14.28 8.13
CA GLU A 818 32.92 -13.71 9.44
C GLU A 818 31.78 -14.06 10.41
N PHE A 819 30.52 -13.79 10.01
CA PHE A 819 29.32 -14.00 10.83
C PHE A 819 29.10 -15.46 11.31
N GLU A 820 29.54 -16.46 10.55
CA GLU A 820 29.43 -17.88 10.94
C GLU A 820 30.57 -18.38 11.85
N ARG A 821 31.76 -17.75 11.82
CA ARG A 821 32.79 -17.94 12.87
C ARG A 821 32.38 -17.24 14.16
N PHE A 822 31.73 -16.08 14.02
CA PHE A 822 31.30 -15.17 15.08
C PHE A 822 30.45 -15.80 16.20
N ASN A 823 29.62 -16.80 15.88
CA ASN A 823 28.73 -17.41 16.86
C ASN A 823 29.45 -18.24 17.93
N ASN A 824 30.72 -18.61 17.70
CA ASN A 824 31.48 -19.49 18.60
C ASN A 824 32.58 -18.78 19.41
N ASN A 825 32.81 -17.47 19.22
CA ASN A 825 33.98 -16.78 19.81
C ASN A 825 33.60 -15.53 20.62
N ASN A 826 33.76 -15.59 21.95
CA ASN A 826 33.37 -14.49 22.85
C ASN A 826 34.17 -13.19 22.63
N LEU A 827 35.42 -13.25 22.18
CA LEU A 827 36.20 -12.04 21.85
C LEU A 827 35.64 -11.27 20.64
N GLU A 828 35.06 -11.95 19.67
CA GLU A 828 34.53 -11.29 18.46
C GLU A 828 33.18 -10.63 18.76
N LYS A 829 32.32 -11.23 19.61
CA LYS A 829 31.12 -10.56 20.15
C LYS A 829 31.46 -9.24 20.86
N ILE A 830 32.56 -9.20 21.62
CA ILE A 830 33.01 -7.97 22.29
C ILE A 830 33.39 -6.91 21.25
N LYS A 831 34.18 -7.26 20.23
CA LYS A 831 34.55 -6.33 19.14
C LYS A 831 33.34 -5.81 18.35
N LEU A 832 32.38 -6.68 18.01
CA LEU A 832 31.18 -6.25 17.26
C LEU A 832 30.26 -5.36 18.10
N ASN A 833 30.09 -5.67 19.38
CA ASN A 833 29.37 -4.78 20.30
C ASN A 833 30.08 -3.43 20.46
N GLN A 834 31.42 -3.40 20.43
CA GLN A 834 32.20 -2.16 20.39
C GLN A 834 31.99 -1.38 19.07
N GLU A 835 32.03 -2.04 17.91
CA GLU A 835 31.78 -1.40 16.60
C GLU A 835 30.35 -0.87 16.44
N PHE A 836 29.32 -1.62 16.86
CA PHE A 836 27.94 -1.13 16.87
C PHE A 836 27.78 0.03 17.85
N ALA A 837 28.35 -0.06 19.06
CA ALA A 837 28.32 1.04 20.01
C ALA A 837 29.04 2.29 19.46
N GLU A 838 30.17 2.15 18.78
CA GLU A 838 30.90 3.28 18.18
C GLU A 838 30.13 3.91 17.01
N LYS A 839 29.56 3.09 16.12
CA LYS A 839 28.70 3.55 15.03
C LYS A 839 27.46 4.30 15.56
N ARG A 840 26.85 3.77 16.63
CA ARG A 840 25.68 4.36 17.26
C ARG A 840 26.01 5.69 17.94
N ARG A 841 27.11 5.74 18.73
CA ARG A 841 27.68 6.98 19.30
C ARG A 841 27.96 8.02 18.22
N LYS A 842 28.49 7.63 17.05
CA LYS A 842 28.74 8.53 15.91
C LYS A 842 27.44 9.11 15.33
N LEU A 843 26.35 8.34 15.29
CA LEU A 843 25.03 8.82 14.87
C LEU A 843 24.39 9.74 15.92
N GLU A 844 24.48 9.37 17.19
CA GLU A 844 23.97 10.15 18.33
C GLU A 844 24.70 11.50 18.46
N HIS A 845 26.04 11.49 18.43
CA HIS A 845 26.85 12.71 18.42
C HIS A 845 26.51 13.62 17.24
N LYS A 846 26.35 13.06 16.03
CA LYS A 846 25.96 13.82 14.85
C LYS A 846 24.54 14.39 14.96
N ALA A 847 23.60 13.65 15.54
CA ALA A 847 22.24 14.11 15.77
C ALA A 847 22.19 15.28 16.78
N VAL A 848 22.98 15.20 17.85
CA VAL A 848 23.23 16.27 18.81
C VAL A 848 23.85 17.49 18.13
N GLU A 849 24.96 17.31 17.40
CA GLU A 849 25.69 18.40 16.73
C GLU A 849 24.82 19.16 15.72
N ILE A 850 24.04 18.45 14.90
CA ILE A 850 23.10 19.07 13.94
C ILE A 850 22.01 19.84 14.69
N THR A 851 21.51 19.31 15.80
CA THR A 851 20.48 19.96 16.61
C THR A 851 21.01 21.24 17.24
N ARG A 852 22.18 21.16 17.89
CA ARG A 852 22.88 22.29 18.51
C ARG A 852 23.16 23.41 17.51
N LYS A 853 23.73 23.10 16.34
CA LYS A 853 23.93 24.06 15.24
C LYS A 853 22.64 24.71 14.74
N LYS A 854 21.50 24.00 14.80
CA LYS A 854 20.20 24.52 14.37
C LYS A 854 19.56 25.47 15.40
N ILE A 855 19.76 25.22 16.70
CA ILE A 855 19.19 26.08 17.77
C ILE A 855 20.09 27.27 18.14
N GLN A 856 21.42 27.16 18.06
CA GLN A 856 22.36 28.24 18.41
C GLN A 856 22.15 29.54 17.62
N ASN A 857 21.60 29.45 16.40
CA ASN A 857 21.31 30.59 15.53
C ASN A 857 19.91 31.21 15.77
N LEU A 858 19.20 30.81 16.83
CA LEU A 858 17.88 31.32 17.17
C LEU A 858 17.97 32.30 18.33
N ASN A 859 17.32 33.46 18.20
CA ASN A 859 17.31 34.52 19.22
C ASN A 859 16.81 34.00 20.58
N GLU A 860 15.85 33.08 20.57
CA GLU A 860 15.31 32.49 21.80
C GLU A 860 16.31 31.55 22.50
N TYR A 861 17.23 30.91 21.76
CA TYR A 861 18.33 30.14 22.39
C TYR A 861 19.29 31.09 23.10
N GLN A 862 19.71 32.16 22.42
CA GLN A 862 20.57 33.20 23.02
C GLN A 862 19.92 33.86 24.26
N LYS A 863 18.58 33.99 24.28
CA LYS A 863 17.85 34.55 25.43
C LYS A 863 17.74 33.58 26.61
N PHE A 864 17.57 32.28 26.39
CA PHE A 864 17.15 31.33 27.44
C PHE A 864 18.17 30.25 27.80
N SER A 865 19.35 30.19 27.16
CA SER A 865 20.33 29.12 27.41
C SER A 865 21.08 29.24 28.75
N THR A 866 20.95 30.36 29.47
CA THR A 866 21.77 30.69 30.65
C THR A 866 21.01 30.70 31.99
N TYR A 867 19.70 30.43 31.99
CA TYR A 867 18.87 30.36 33.22
C TYR A 867 17.60 29.51 32.96
N ILE A 868 16.81 29.19 33.99
CA ILE A 868 15.51 28.51 33.82
C ILE A 868 14.37 29.52 34.02
N PRO A 869 13.67 29.95 32.95
CA PRO A 869 12.61 30.92 33.08
C PRO A 869 11.40 30.33 33.81
N GLY A 870 10.93 31.04 34.84
CA GLY A 870 9.91 30.56 35.77
C GLY A 870 10.48 29.92 37.04
N SER A 871 11.80 29.85 37.19
CA SER A 871 12.44 29.55 38.47
C SER A 871 12.62 30.81 39.32
N ASN A 872 12.58 30.65 40.64
CA ASN A 872 12.96 31.67 41.63
C ASN A 872 14.44 31.57 42.04
N HIS A 873 15.09 30.43 41.78
CA HIS A 873 16.44 30.11 42.27
C HIS A 873 17.50 30.04 41.16
N ILE A 874 17.14 29.57 39.96
CA ILE A 874 18.10 29.33 38.87
C ILE A 874 18.04 30.45 37.84
N MET A 875 18.67 31.56 38.19
CA MET A 875 18.65 32.82 37.45
C MET A 875 19.94 33.12 36.66
N ASP A 876 20.97 32.30 36.82
CA ASP A 876 22.27 32.41 36.16
C ASP A 876 22.81 31.04 35.72
N ILE A 877 23.94 31.08 34.99
CA ILE A 877 24.52 29.91 34.33
C ILE A 877 25.28 28.98 35.29
N GLU A 878 25.80 29.49 36.42
CA GLU A 878 26.56 28.69 37.38
C GLU A 878 25.60 27.80 38.16
N ASN A 879 24.55 28.40 38.73
CA ASN A 879 23.45 27.68 39.39
C ASN A 879 22.74 26.70 38.42
N LEU A 880 22.61 27.05 37.14
CA LEU A 880 22.04 26.16 36.11
C LEU A 880 22.91 24.93 35.85
N ILE A 881 24.23 25.10 35.77
CA ILE A 881 25.17 24.00 35.57
C ILE A 881 25.20 23.10 36.80
N GLU A 882 25.24 23.66 38.01
CA GLU A 882 25.21 22.87 39.25
C GLU A 882 23.93 22.03 39.37
N PHE A 883 22.76 22.64 39.18
CA PHE A 883 21.48 21.92 39.19
C PHE A 883 21.42 20.80 38.15
N ARG A 884 21.85 21.06 36.90
CA ARG A 884 21.87 20.02 35.85
C ARG A 884 22.82 18.89 36.20
N ASN A 885 24.01 19.19 36.73
CA ASN A 885 24.97 18.17 37.16
C ASN A 885 24.44 17.33 38.33
N ARG A 886 23.74 17.94 39.29
CA ARG A 886 23.15 17.25 40.45
C ARG A 886 21.96 16.37 40.05
N LEU A 887 21.10 16.88 39.17
CA LEU A 887 19.98 16.12 38.60
C LEU A 887 20.47 14.93 37.76
N ASP A 888 21.48 15.14 36.91
CA ASP A 888 22.12 14.10 36.11
C ASP A 888 22.77 13.04 37.02
N CYS A 889 23.43 13.44 38.11
CA CYS A 889 23.97 12.52 39.12
C CYS A 889 22.87 11.65 39.79
N ILE A 890 21.77 12.26 40.22
CA ILE A 890 20.62 11.58 40.86
C ILE A 890 20.00 10.52 39.93
N ILE A 891 19.93 10.81 38.63
CA ILE A 891 19.26 10.00 37.62
C ILE A 891 20.17 8.95 36.97
N THR A 892 21.44 9.26 36.71
CA THR A 892 22.34 8.36 35.93
C THR A 892 23.22 7.47 36.80
N LYS A 893 23.52 7.87 38.05
CA LYS A 893 24.40 7.12 38.96
C LYS A 893 23.66 6.37 40.07
N GLY A 894 22.35 6.60 40.23
CA GLY A 894 21.52 5.83 41.16
C GLY A 894 21.33 4.38 40.71
N ASN A 895 20.73 3.56 41.57
CA ASN A 895 20.46 2.16 41.27
C ASN A 895 19.18 1.64 41.93
N TRP A 896 18.58 0.61 41.32
CA TRP A 896 17.44 -0.10 41.89
C TRP A 896 17.88 -1.07 42.99
N VAL A 897 17.36 -0.88 44.20
CA VAL A 897 17.65 -1.70 45.38
C VAL A 897 16.35 -2.29 45.92
N LEU A 898 16.33 -3.60 46.18
CA LEU A 898 15.20 -4.25 46.84
C LEU A 898 15.08 -3.73 48.27
N ASP A 899 13.95 -3.08 48.59
CA ASP A 899 13.69 -2.51 49.90
C ASP A 899 12.44 -3.14 50.51
N LEU A 900 12.68 -4.14 51.37
CA LEU A 900 11.64 -4.91 52.05
C LEU A 900 10.99 -4.17 53.23
N THR A 901 11.38 -2.93 53.53
CA THR A 901 10.79 -2.14 54.62
C THR A 901 9.32 -1.83 54.33
N PRO A 902 8.37 -2.29 55.18
CA PRO A 902 6.96 -2.01 54.99
C PRO A 902 6.67 -0.52 54.96
N ARG A 903 5.85 -0.08 54.00
CA ARG A 903 5.51 1.33 53.80
C ARG A 903 4.13 1.48 53.16
N PRO A 904 3.39 2.58 53.43
CA PRO A 904 2.15 2.88 52.74
C PRO A 904 2.35 2.93 51.22
N LEU A 905 1.38 2.38 50.48
CA LEU A 905 1.36 2.43 49.01
C LEU A 905 0.34 3.44 48.53
N ILE A 906 0.70 4.21 47.50
CA ILE A 906 -0.24 5.14 46.84
C ILE A 906 -1.39 4.33 46.25
N ARG A 907 -2.61 4.59 46.73
CA ARG A 907 -3.82 3.83 46.35
C ARG A 907 -4.41 4.41 45.07
N HIS A 908 -4.29 3.69 43.95
CA HIS A 908 -4.89 4.12 42.69
C HIS A 908 -6.44 4.04 42.71
N LYS A 909 -7.15 5.17 42.57
CA LYS A 909 -8.62 5.22 42.79
C LYS A 909 -9.48 5.25 41.53
N GLN A 910 -8.94 5.67 40.37
CA GLN A 910 -9.80 6.13 39.26
C GLN A 910 -10.03 5.15 38.09
N ASP A 911 -9.10 4.25 37.76
CA ASP A 911 -9.15 3.47 36.52
C ASP A 911 -9.63 2.01 36.68
N SER A 912 -10.55 1.61 35.81
CA SER A 912 -11.04 0.24 35.61
C SER A 912 -9.99 -0.79 35.19
N ILE A 913 -8.86 -0.37 34.61
CA ILE A 913 -7.73 -1.19 34.16
C ILE A 913 -6.67 -1.25 35.26
N TYR A 914 -6.14 -0.11 35.74
CA TYR A 914 -5.09 -0.08 36.77
C TYR A 914 -5.57 -0.62 38.12
N GLY A 915 -6.82 -0.34 38.49
CA GLY A 915 -7.45 -0.91 39.69
C GLY A 915 -7.54 -2.44 39.67
N LYS A 916 -7.32 -3.14 38.54
CA LYS A 916 -7.29 -4.61 38.52
C LYS A 916 -6.01 -5.20 39.10
N CYS A 917 -4.87 -4.50 39.07
CA CYS A 917 -3.62 -5.03 39.61
C CYS A 917 -3.70 -5.32 41.12
N TYR A 918 -4.45 -4.50 41.88
CA TYR A 918 -4.54 -4.57 43.35
C TYR A 918 -5.96 -4.72 43.90
N LYS A 919 -6.97 -4.97 43.06
CA LYS A 919 -8.38 -5.08 43.47
C LYS A 919 -8.66 -6.17 44.52
N ARG A 920 -7.79 -7.18 44.63
CA ARG A 920 -7.85 -8.20 45.70
C ARG A 920 -7.47 -7.67 47.08
N TYR A 921 -6.78 -6.54 47.16
CA TYR A 921 -6.20 -5.99 48.39
C TYR A 921 -6.78 -4.62 48.76
N GLN A 922 -7.35 -3.88 47.80
CA GLN A 922 -7.98 -2.57 48.04
C GLN A 922 -9.33 -2.63 48.78
N ASN A 923 -9.98 -3.80 48.83
CA ASN A 923 -11.35 -3.95 49.40
C ASN A 923 -11.38 -4.27 50.90
N SER A 924 -10.26 -4.19 51.61
CA SER A 924 -10.16 -4.62 53.01
C SER A 924 -9.70 -3.48 53.91
N SER A 925 -10.65 -2.79 54.53
CA SER A 925 -10.43 -1.57 55.34
C SER A 925 -9.56 -1.76 56.58
N ASN A 926 -9.34 -3.00 57.03
CA ASN A 926 -8.77 -3.35 58.32
C ASN A 926 -7.40 -4.07 58.24
N ILE A 927 -6.74 -4.09 57.08
CA ILE A 927 -5.44 -4.77 56.90
C ILE A 927 -4.29 -3.79 57.21
N SER A 928 -3.29 -4.23 57.99
CA SER A 928 -2.14 -3.40 58.35
C SER A 928 -1.18 -3.15 57.18
N VAL A 929 -0.28 -2.17 57.30
CA VAL A 929 0.74 -1.89 56.26
C VAL A 929 1.64 -3.11 56.05
N GLU A 930 2.01 -3.81 57.13
CA GLU A 930 2.85 -5.01 57.15
C GLU A 930 2.16 -6.20 56.47
N GLU A 931 0.85 -6.34 56.64
CA GLU A 931 0.06 -7.39 55.99
C GLU A 931 -0.12 -7.14 54.50
N ILE A 932 -0.39 -5.89 54.09
CA ILE A 932 -0.37 -5.50 52.66
C ILE A 932 1.01 -5.79 52.06
N TRP A 933 2.09 -5.49 52.79
CA TRP A 933 3.46 -5.67 52.33
C TRP A 933 3.86 -7.13 52.06
N LYS A 934 3.24 -8.09 52.77
CA LYS A 934 3.42 -9.53 52.54
C LYS A 934 2.67 -10.03 51.29
N LEU A 935 1.65 -9.30 50.84
CA LEU A 935 0.74 -9.74 49.78
C LEU A 935 1.07 -9.16 48.39
N ILE A 936 1.88 -8.11 48.32
CA ILE A 936 2.34 -7.51 47.05
C ILE A 936 3.57 -8.25 46.47
N PRO A 937 3.71 -8.31 45.12
CA PRO A 937 4.88 -8.93 44.47
C PRO A 937 6.20 -8.24 44.84
N ASP A 938 7.32 -8.97 44.83
CA ASP A 938 8.64 -8.38 45.15
C ASP A 938 9.12 -7.35 44.12
N SER A 939 8.61 -7.40 42.89
CA SER A 939 8.90 -6.42 41.83
C SER A 939 8.56 -4.97 42.24
N THR A 940 7.56 -4.78 43.10
CA THR A 940 7.13 -3.45 43.60
C THR A 940 7.92 -2.93 44.78
N LYS A 941 8.74 -3.79 45.40
CA LYS A 941 9.51 -3.46 46.61
C LYS A 941 10.85 -2.79 46.28
N TYR A 942 11.29 -2.84 45.03
CA TYR A 942 12.49 -2.15 44.54
C TYR A 942 12.32 -0.63 44.51
N VAL A 943 13.22 0.10 45.15
CA VAL A 943 13.31 1.57 45.17
C VAL A 943 14.54 2.06 44.43
N TRP A 944 14.47 3.26 43.86
CA TRP A 944 15.66 3.95 43.37
C TRP A 944 16.43 4.54 44.55
N LYS A 945 17.71 4.18 44.70
CA LYS A 945 18.62 4.82 45.66
C LYS A 945 19.60 5.69 44.92
N THR A 946 19.74 6.94 45.38
CA THR A 946 20.74 7.87 44.83
C THR A 946 22.10 7.67 45.50
N PRO A 947 23.21 8.06 44.83
CA PRO A 947 24.53 8.07 45.43
C PRO A 947 24.64 9.00 46.64
N LYS A 948 25.62 8.76 47.51
CA LYS A 948 25.88 9.63 48.69
C LYS A 948 26.35 11.03 48.30
N GLU A 949 26.94 11.14 47.11
CA GLU A 949 27.50 12.36 46.52
C GLU A 949 26.40 13.29 45.98
N CYS A 950 25.20 12.77 45.74
CA CYS A 950 24.04 13.53 45.29
C CYS A 950 22.76 12.97 45.94
N PRO A 951 22.57 13.19 47.26
CA PRO A 951 21.39 12.72 47.97
C PRO A 951 20.16 13.48 47.50
N MET A 952 19.06 12.75 47.31
CA MET A 952 17.76 13.31 46.97
C MET A 952 16.86 13.24 48.22
N PRO A 953 16.36 14.37 48.74
CA PRO A 953 15.44 14.36 49.87
C PRO A 953 14.10 13.75 49.46
N LYS A 954 13.45 13.01 50.37
CA LYS A 954 12.06 12.60 50.20
C LYS A 954 11.14 13.71 50.68
N ILE A 955 10.27 14.18 49.81
CA ILE A 955 9.31 15.25 50.07
C ILE A 955 7.98 14.60 50.45
N ASN A 956 7.45 14.95 51.62
CA ASN A 956 6.17 14.43 52.09
C ASN A 956 4.98 15.19 51.45
N VAL A 957 3.75 14.72 51.67
CA VAL A 957 2.54 15.30 51.04
C VAL A 957 2.30 16.76 51.46
N GLU A 958 2.66 17.15 52.68
CA GLU A 958 2.48 18.52 53.20
C GLU A 958 3.49 19.48 52.57
N GLN A 959 4.78 19.12 52.60
CA GLN A 959 5.85 19.84 51.92
C GLN A 959 5.57 19.97 50.42
N ALA A 960 5.06 18.91 49.78
CA ALA A 960 4.66 18.95 48.38
C ALA A 960 3.47 19.90 48.14
N ARG A 961 2.49 19.99 49.06
CA ARG A 961 1.34 20.91 48.96
C ARG A 961 1.79 22.37 49.06
N GLU A 962 2.74 22.68 49.93
CA GLU A 962 3.36 24.01 50.05
C GLU A 962 4.12 24.37 48.77
N LEU A 963 4.99 23.48 48.31
CA LEU A 963 5.83 23.66 47.11
C LEU A 963 5.02 23.94 45.84
N ILE A 964 3.92 23.22 45.62
CA ILE A 964 3.07 23.46 44.45
C ILE A 964 2.08 24.62 44.63
N SER A 965 2.03 25.28 45.79
CA SER A 965 0.97 26.22 46.15
C SER A 965 0.87 27.40 45.17
N GLY A 966 -0.33 27.69 44.68
CA GLY A 966 -0.60 28.72 43.65
C GLY A 966 -0.15 28.37 42.23
N HIS A 967 0.52 27.24 42.01
CA HIS A 967 1.01 26.83 40.69
C HIS A 967 -0.04 26.07 39.87
N ARG A 968 0.04 26.25 38.55
CA ARG A 968 -0.90 25.75 37.56
C ARG A 968 -0.15 24.86 36.57
N PHE A 969 -0.44 23.56 36.61
CA PHE A 969 0.26 22.51 35.88
C PHE A 969 -0.47 22.12 34.59
N LEU A 970 0.23 22.14 33.46
CA LEU A 970 -0.25 21.56 32.20
C LEU A 970 0.63 20.37 31.81
N ILE A 971 0.05 19.18 31.92
CA ILE A 971 0.68 17.92 31.55
C ILE A 971 0.27 17.57 30.12
N VAL A 972 1.24 17.38 29.22
CA VAL A 972 1.00 17.10 27.80
C VAL A 972 1.85 15.91 27.36
N GLY A 973 1.22 14.80 26.99
CA GLY A 973 1.98 13.61 26.61
C GLY A 973 1.17 12.43 26.10
N ASP A 974 1.72 11.23 26.29
CA ASP A 974 1.09 9.96 25.92
C ASP A 974 0.36 9.30 27.10
N LYS A 975 -0.07 8.04 26.94
CA LYS A 975 -0.75 7.28 28.00
C LYS A 975 0.08 7.08 29.27
N LEU A 976 1.40 7.18 29.17
CA LEU A 976 2.30 7.05 30.31
C LEU A 976 2.36 8.38 31.08
N GLN A 977 2.35 9.50 30.36
CA GLN A 977 2.10 10.82 30.93
C GLN A 977 0.71 10.94 31.57
N PHE A 978 -0.30 10.19 31.10
CA PHE A 978 -1.61 10.08 31.76
C PHE A 978 -1.54 9.31 33.09
N GLN A 979 -0.81 8.19 33.16
CA GLN A 979 -0.60 7.47 34.42
C GLN A 979 0.06 8.37 35.48
N PHE A 980 1.01 9.23 35.05
CA PHE A 980 1.63 10.23 35.92
C PHE A 980 0.65 11.30 36.43
N HIS A 981 -0.31 11.73 35.59
CA HIS A 981 -1.40 12.61 36.00
C HIS A 981 -2.29 11.96 37.08
N GLU A 982 -2.68 10.70 36.91
CA GLU A 982 -3.49 9.98 37.91
C GLU A 982 -2.73 9.81 39.24
N LEU A 983 -1.43 9.48 39.18
CA LEU A 983 -0.58 9.32 40.36
C LEU A 983 -0.42 10.64 41.14
N LEU A 984 -0.31 11.78 40.46
CA LEU A 984 -0.35 13.11 41.10
C LEU A 984 -1.68 13.38 41.81
N LEU A 985 -2.81 12.96 41.24
CA LEU A 985 -4.11 13.09 41.92
C LEU A 985 -4.20 12.19 43.16
N ASP A 986 -3.81 10.93 43.04
CA ASP A 986 -3.87 9.95 44.15
C ASP A 986 -2.87 10.26 45.28
N PHE A 987 -1.78 11.01 45.00
CA PHE A 987 -0.82 11.49 46.02
C PHE A 987 -1.39 12.62 46.90
N PHE A 988 -2.18 13.54 46.32
CA PHE A 988 -2.71 14.70 47.06
C PHE A 988 -4.10 14.50 47.67
N HIS A 989 -4.91 13.56 47.16
CA HIS A 989 -6.33 13.40 47.53
C HIS A 989 -6.63 12.09 48.28
N GLU A 990 -7.32 12.20 49.41
CA GLU A 990 -7.74 11.04 50.20
C GLU A 990 -8.97 10.32 49.64
N GLY A 991 -9.88 11.03 48.95
CA GLY A 991 -11.05 10.47 48.27
C GLY A 991 -10.85 10.20 46.76
N PRO A 992 -11.81 9.52 46.09
CA PRO A 992 -11.78 9.35 44.64
C PRO A 992 -12.14 10.66 43.93
N VAL A 993 -11.13 11.34 43.36
CA VAL A 993 -11.35 12.35 42.30
C VAL A 993 -11.83 11.62 41.04
N GLN A 994 -12.61 12.26 40.17
CA GLN A 994 -13.19 11.60 38.98
C GLN A 994 -12.76 12.26 37.67
N CYS A 995 -11.73 11.70 37.04
CA CYS A 995 -11.26 12.05 35.70
C CYS A 995 -12.04 11.27 34.61
N TYR A 996 -12.73 11.99 33.71
CA TYR A 996 -13.67 11.39 32.74
C TYR A 996 -13.05 11.03 31.37
N GLY A 997 -11.73 10.83 31.29
CA GLY A 997 -11.12 10.09 30.17
C GLY A 997 -9.70 10.50 29.75
N GLU A 998 -8.93 9.51 29.30
CA GLU A 998 -7.51 9.55 28.88
C GLU A 998 -7.16 10.54 27.75
N ASN A 999 -8.11 11.32 27.25
CA ASN A 999 -7.98 12.12 26.03
C ASN A 999 -7.74 13.60 26.34
N ALA A 1000 -8.63 14.21 27.12
CA ALA A 1000 -8.46 15.57 27.64
C ALA A 1000 -9.35 15.72 28.88
N CYS A 1001 -8.74 16.05 30.03
CA CYS A 1001 -9.49 16.23 31.27
C CYS A 1001 -9.90 17.71 31.49
N LYS A 1002 -10.66 17.96 32.55
CA LYS A 1002 -10.94 19.32 33.04
C LYS A 1002 -9.79 19.78 33.95
N ASP A 1003 -9.82 21.02 34.41
CA ASP A 1003 -8.91 21.44 35.48
C ASP A 1003 -9.26 20.71 36.78
N HIS A 1004 -8.28 20.01 37.36
CA HIS A 1004 -8.35 19.36 38.66
C HIS A 1004 -7.66 20.24 39.70
N ILE A 1005 -8.23 20.40 40.89
CA ILE A 1005 -7.56 21.08 42.02
C ILE A 1005 -6.59 20.08 42.66
N LEU A 1006 -5.32 20.44 42.83
CA LEU A 1006 -4.32 19.62 43.54
C LEU A 1006 -4.30 19.94 45.04
N CYS A 1007 -4.17 21.22 45.38
CA CYS A 1007 -4.22 21.72 46.74
C CYS A 1007 -4.94 23.08 46.80
N ASN A 1008 -5.42 23.42 48.00
CA ASN A 1008 -6.16 24.65 48.28
C ASN A 1008 -5.79 25.07 49.69
N ILE A 1009 -4.78 25.93 49.82
CA ILE A 1009 -4.27 26.40 51.10
C ILE A 1009 -4.96 27.73 51.42
N THR A 1010 -5.68 27.77 52.53
CA THR A 1010 -6.22 28.98 53.14
C THR A 1010 -5.29 29.42 54.26
N SER A 1011 -4.83 30.67 54.25
CA SER A 1011 -4.18 31.29 55.40
C SER A 1011 -5.24 31.90 56.33
N ASP A 1012 -5.03 31.84 57.65
CA ASP A 1012 -5.90 32.46 58.65
C ASP A 1012 -5.74 34.01 58.75
N SER A 1013 -5.12 34.64 57.74
CA SER A 1013 -4.90 36.08 57.66
C SER A 1013 -5.92 36.74 56.72
N PRO A 1014 -6.63 37.82 57.14
CA PRO A 1014 -7.67 38.46 56.32
C PRO A 1014 -7.21 39.05 54.97
N ASP A 1015 -5.92 39.34 54.81
CA ASP A 1015 -5.37 40.14 53.69
C ASP A 1015 -4.49 39.34 52.69
N GLN A 1016 -4.64 38.00 52.60
CA GLN A 1016 -3.91 37.20 51.60
C GLN A 1016 -4.80 36.35 50.69
N ASP A 1017 -4.50 36.43 49.39
CA ASP A 1017 -5.20 35.70 48.32
C ASP A 1017 -5.12 34.17 48.50
N ARG A 1018 -6.26 33.51 48.27
CA ARG A 1018 -6.40 32.05 48.35
C ARG A 1018 -5.54 31.34 47.28
N LYS A 1019 -4.47 30.67 47.71
CA LYS A 1019 -3.55 29.95 46.81
C LYS A 1019 -4.14 28.59 46.43
N ILE A 1020 -4.70 28.52 45.21
CA ILE A 1020 -5.27 27.30 44.62
C ILE A 1020 -4.35 26.79 43.51
N SER A 1021 -3.89 25.54 43.65
CA SER A 1021 -3.10 24.88 42.62
C SER A 1021 -3.98 23.97 41.77
N ILE A 1022 -3.83 24.07 40.45
CA ILE A 1022 -4.63 23.29 39.49
C ILE A 1022 -3.74 22.52 38.52
N MET A 1023 -4.26 21.39 38.03
CA MET A 1023 -3.60 20.53 37.05
C MET A 1023 -4.55 20.19 35.92
N LYS A 1024 -4.02 20.10 34.69
CA LYS A 1024 -4.74 19.58 33.53
C LYS A 1024 -3.83 18.69 32.70
N TYR A 1025 -4.39 17.61 32.19
CA TYR A 1025 -3.78 16.71 31.23
C TYR A 1025 -4.40 16.82 29.83
N ILE A 1026 -3.56 16.78 28.79
CA ILE A 1026 -3.92 16.75 27.38
C ILE A 1026 -3.09 15.69 26.66
N ARG A 1027 -3.74 14.78 25.91
CA ARG A 1027 -3.06 13.74 25.15
C ARG A 1027 -2.58 14.22 23.78
N ASN A 1028 -1.35 13.85 23.40
CA ASN A 1028 -0.73 14.27 22.14
C ASN A 1028 -1.28 13.54 20.89
N ASP A 1029 -1.88 12.36 21.00
CA ASP A 1029 -2.37 11.61 19.82
C ASP A 1029 -3.67 12.17 19.23
N ILE A 1030 -4.40 13.01 19.97
CA ILE A 1030 -5.56 13.78 19.48
C ILE A 1030 -5.14 14.80 18.40
N LEU A 1031 -3.85 15.12 18.34
CA LEU A 1031 -3.23 15.92 17.27
C LEU A 1031 -3.09 15.15 15.94
N SER A 1032 -3.31 13.82 15.93
CA SER A 1032 -3.20 13.00 14.70
C SER A 1032 -4.54 12.81 13.97
N HIS A 1033 -5.64 12.46 14.66
CA HIS A 1033 -6.87 12.00 13.98
C HIS A 1033 -8.21 12.37 14.64
N GLN A 1034 -8.46 13.64 14.98
CA GLN A 1034 -9.84 14.13 15.16
C GLN A 1034 -10.22 15.28 14.22
N LYS A 1035 -11.41 15.16 13.62
CA LYS A 1035 -12.07 16.20 12.81
C LYS A 1035 -12.61 17.31 13.71
N ILE A 1036 -11.77 18.27 14.07
CA ILE A 1036 -12.23 19.59 14.50
C ILE A 1036 -12.63 20.38 13.23
N PRO A 1037 -13.71 21.20 13.24
CA PRO A 1037 -14.07 22.03 12.10
C PRO A 1037 -12.95 23.00 11.70
N PRO A 1038 -12.91 23.50 10.44
CA PRO A 1038 -11.89 24.45 10.02
C PRO A 1038 -12.12 25.81 10.70
N LEU A 1039 -11.46 26.01 11.84
CA LEU A 1039 -11.07 27.33 12.31
C LEU A 1039 -9.88 27.78 11.46
N ASP A 1040 -9.99 28.95 10.86
CA ASP A 1040 -8.99 29.52 9.95
C ASP A 1040 -7.80 30.05 10.76
N ILE A 1041 -6.96 29.13 11.21
CA ILE A 1041 -5.72 29.40 11.94
C ILE A 1041 -4.58 28.84 11.08
N LYS A 1042 -4.02 29.71 10.23
CA LYS A 1042 -2.90 29.35 9.35
C LYS A 1042 -1.57 29.16 10.09
N ASP A 1043 -1.50 29.51 11.36
CA ASP A 1043 -0.29 29.48 12.17
C ASP A 1043 -0.45 28.54 13.40
N PHE A 1044 0.36 27.47 13.42
CA PHE A 1044 0.54 26.43 14.45
C PHE A 1044 -0.41 25.21 14.49
N GLN A 1045 0.20 24.02 14.34
CA GLN A 1045 -0.41 22.69 14.46
C GLN A 1045 -0.70 22.22 15.91
N LEU A 1046 -0.74 23.14 16.89
CA LEU A 1046 -0.81 22.78 18.32
C LEU A 1046 -2.02 23.44 19.01
N PRO A 1047 -3.24 22.89 18.85
CA PRO A 1047 -4.47 23.43 19.44
C PRO A 1047 -4.50 23.50 20.97
N TRP A 1048 -3.48 23.09 21.72
CA TRP A 1048 -3.34 23.36 23.16
C TRP A 1048 -2.38 24.50 23.52
N VAL A 1049 -1.49 24.94 22.61
CA VAL A 1049 -0.53 26.01 22.92
C VAL A 1049 -1.22 27.35 23.20
N HIS A 1050 -2.46 27.54 22.72
CA HIS A 1050 -3.25 28.73 23.06
C HIS A 1050 -3.67 28.82 24.54
N VAL A 1051 -3.63 27.71 25.30
CA VAL A 1051 -3.88 27.73 26.76
C VAL A 1051 -2.60 27.73 27.60
N SER A 1052 -1.40 27.66 27.00
CA SER A 1052 -0.14 27.58 27.77
C SER A 1052 0.07 28.76 28.72
N THR A 1053 -0.42 29.94 28.37
CA THR A 1053 -0.35 31.16 29.21
C THR A 1053 -1.16 31.05 30.51
N LYS A 1054 -2.06 30.06 30.65
CA LYS A 1054 -2.86 29.83 31.86
C LYS A 1054 -2.20 28.89 32.88
N TYR A 1055 -1.09 28.25 32.53
CA TYR A 1055 -0.42 27.24 33.35
C TYR A 1055 1.06 27.61 33.46
N ASN A 1056 1.54 27.99 34.64
CA ASN A 1056 2.92 28.45 34.82
C ASN A 1056 3.94 27.30 34.81
N VAL A 1057 3.53 26.06 35.12
CA VAL A 1057 4.37 24.86 35.01
C VAL A 1057 3.84 23.93 33.92
N MET A 1058 4.73 23.47 33.03
CA MET A 1058 4.37 22.62 31.88
C MET A 1058 5.23 21.37 31.85
N ILE A 1059 4.61 20.19 31.89
CA ILE A 1059 5.30 18.89 31.85
C ILE A 1059 4.98 18.20 30.52
N LEU A 1060 5.97 18.13 29.63
CA LEU A 1060 5.82 17.76 28.22
C LEU A 1060 6.50 16.42 27.91
N ASN A 1061 5.92 15.65 26.98
CA ASN A 1061 6.57 14.48 26.37
C ASN A 1061 5.98 14.23 24.97
N LYS A 1062 6.79 13.94 23.93
CA LYS A 1062 6.25 13.65 22.58
C LYS A 1062 5.64 12.24 22.45
N GLY A 1063 5.89 11.35 23.40
CA GLY A 1063 5.39 9.97 23.41
C GLY A 1063 6.24 9.02 22.56
N HIS A 1064 5.75 7.79 22.42
CA HIS A 1064 6.41 6.70 21.68
C HIS A 1064 6.08 6.71 20.17
N HIS A 1065 5.65 7.85 19.62
CA HIS A 1065 5.34 8.02 18.20
C HIS A 1065 6.61 8.35 17.43
N TRP A 1066 7.14 7.37 16.67
CA TRP A 1066 8.35 7.57 15.89
C TRP A 1066 8.12 8.56 14.73
N HIS A 1067 9.00 9.56 14.66
CA HIS A 1067 9.23 10.39 13.47
C HIS A 1067 10.73 10.31 13.12
N ASP A 1068 11.10 10.66 11.89
CA ASP A 1068 12.53 10.84 11.59
C ASP A 1068 13.14 12.00 12.41
N ASP A 1069 14.46 11.95 12.64
CA ASP A 1069 15.21 12.92 13.43
C ASP A 1069 14.98 14.39 13.00
N GLU A 1070 14.72 14.67 11.72
CA GLU A 1070 14.49 16.03 11.24
C GLU A 1070 13.06 16.50 11.55
N THR A 1071 12.05 15.68 11.26
CA THR A 1071 10.64 15.97 11.61
C THR A 1071 10.46 16.11 13.12
N PHE A 1072 11.07 15.22 13.92
CA PHE A 1072 11.05 15.29 15.39
C PHE A 1072 11.68 16.60 15.89
N ARG A 1073 12.91 16.90 15.44
CA ARG A 1073 13.66 18.12 15.81
C ARG A 1073 12.86 19.38 15.47
N ASN A 1074 12.37 19.50 14.24
CA ASN A 1074 11.64 20.68 13.78
C ASN A 1074 10.35 20.86 14.59
N SER A 1075 9.55 19.80 14.72
CA SER A 1075 8.30 19.84 15.48
C SER A 1075 8.50 20.23 16.95
N LEU A 1076 9.57 19.75 17.61
CA LEU A 1076 9.84 20.10 18.99
C LEU A 1076 10.39 21.53 19.14
N ILE A 1077 11.28 21.98 18.26
CA ILE A 1077 11.72 23.39 18.20
C ILE A 1077 10.50 24.31 18.06
N ASP A 1078 9.63 24.05 17.09
CA ASP A 1078 8.44 24.88 16.85
C ASP A 1078 7.46 24.85 18.05
N THR A 1079 7.33 23.70 18.72
CA THR A 1079 6.53 23.56 19.95
C THR A 1079 7.05 24.50 21.06
N VAL A 1080 8.36 24.42 21.35
CA VAL A 1080 8.96 25.14 22.48
C VAL A 1080 9.05 26.64 22.19
N ARG A 1081 9.38 27.02 20.95
CA ARG A 1081 9.33 28.43 20.50
C ARG A 1081 7.92 29.01 20.59
N ALA A 1082 6.88 28.25 20.24
CA ALA A 1082 5.50 28.72 20.34
C ALA A 1082 5.07 28.98 21.79
N ILE A 1083 5.57 28.18 22.75
CA ILE A 1083 5.37 28.41 24.19
C ILE A 1083 6.15 29.66 24.62
N ARG A 1084 7.47 29.70 24.38
CA ARG A 1084 8.36 30.82 24.76
C ARG A 1084 7.96 32.17 24.17
N LYS A 1085 7.38 32.19 22.97
CA LYS A 1085 6.83 33.40 22.34
C LYS A 1085 5.54 33.90 23.02
N ARG A 1086 4.78 33.03 23.69
CA ARG A 1086 3.53 33.38 24.39
C ARG A 1086 3.73 33.68 25.87
N SER A 1087 4.74 33.10 26.49
CA SER A 1087 5.15 33.36 27.87
C SER A 1087 6.62 32.98 28.02
N ASP A 1088 7.44 33.95 28.40
CA ASP A 1088 8.84 33.76 28.72
C ASP A 1088 9.08 33.44 30.21
N LYS A 1089 8.00 33.17 30.97
CA LYS A 1089 8.04 32.80 32.41
C LYS A 1089 7.50 31.41 32.71
N ASN A 1090 7.13 30.60 31.71
CA ASN A 1090 6.69 29.22 31.94
C ASN A 1090 7.88 28.32 32.33
N LEU A 1091 7.78 27.62 33.45
CA LEU A 1091 8.67 26.49 33.74
C LEU A 1091 8.30 25.33 32.80
N ILE A 1092 9.26 24.86 32.00
CA ILE A 1092 9.08 23.74 31.06
C ILE A 1092 9.93 22.56 31.52
N ILE A 1093 9.28 21.45 31.88
CA ILE A 1093 9.90 20.16 32.19
C ILE A 1093 9.56 19.21 31.04
N TYR A 1094 10.55 18.56 30.44
CA TYR A 1094 10.34 17.55 29.40
C TYR A 1094 10.76 16.18 29.90
N ARG A 1095 9.81 15.25 29.99
CA ARG A 1095 10.08 13.84 30.31
C ARG A 1095 10.61 13.13 29.06
N ALA A 1096 11.77 12.48 29.17
CA ALA A 1096 12.28 11.56 28.15
C ALA A 1096 11.26 10.44 27.83
N THR A 1097 11.16 10.03 26.57
CA THR A 1097 10.38 8.85 26.19
C THR A 1097 11.18 7.59 26.58
N THR A 1098 10.54 6.62 27.21
CA THR A 1098 11.18 5.40 27.71
C THR A 1098 11.35 4.36 26.61
N LEU A 1099 12.37 3.51 26.70
CA LEU A 1099 12.51 2.35 25.80
C LEU A 1099 11.53 1.25 26.18
N GLY A 1100 11.00 0.54 25.18
CA GLY A 1100 10.25 -0.71 25.38
C GLY A 1100 11.16 -1.94 25.30
N HIS A 1101 10.77 -3.02 25.97
CA HIS A 1101 11.57 -4.25 26.08
C HIS A 1101 10.92 -5.47 25.42
N LEU A 1102 11.73 -6.42 24.97
CA LEU A 1102 11.27 -7.74 24.54
C LEU A 1102 11.02 -8.65 25.76
N ASN A 1103 10.04 -9.56 25.66
CA ASN A 1103 9.69 -10.55 26.69
C ASN A 1103 9.36 -9.97 28.10
N CYS A 1104 8.89 -8.73 28.15
CA CYS A 1104 8.55 -7.96 29.36
C CYS A 1104 7.56 -8.64 30.35
N LYS A 1105 6.94 -9.77 29.99
CA LYS A 1105 6.09 -10.57 30.90
C LYS A 1105 6.88 -11.43 31.89
N ASN A 1106 8.13 -11.78 31.56
CA ASN A 1106 8.92 -12.78 32.28
C ASN A 1106 9.97 -12.15 33.21
N ILE A 1107 9.88 -10.84 33.42
CA ILE A 1107 10.83 -10.05 34.18
C ILE A 1107 10.10 -9.57 35.43
N ASP A 1108 10.64 -9.96 36.59
CA ASP A 1108 10.07 -9.76 37.94
C ASP A 1108 10.96 -8.87 38.84
N ARG A 1109 12.05 -8.37 38.28
CA ARG A 1109 13.12 -7.62 38.96
C ARG A 1109 13.88 -6.75 37.95
N PRO A 1110 14.64 -5.74 38.40
CA PRO A 1110 15.52 -4.97 37.52
C PRO A 1110 16.52 -5.83 36.74
N LEU A 1111 16.80 -5.47 35.50
CA LEU A 1111 17.90 -6.04 34.72
C LEU A 1111 19.24 -5.66 35.37
N PRO A 1112 20.22 -6.60 35.44
CA PRO A 1112 21.50 -6.35 36.12
C PRO A 1112 22.40 -5.36 35.37
N VAL A 1113 22.20 -5.22 34.05
CA VAL A 1113 22.85 -4.22 33.17
C VAL A 1113 21.84 -3.75 32.11
N PRO A 1114 22.01 -2.53 31.56
CA PRO A 1114 21.25 -2.10 30.38
C PRO A 1114 21.49 -3.01 29.16
N PRO A 1115 20.53 -3.10 28.22
CA PRO A 1115 20.73 -3.84 26.97
C PRO A 1115 21.90 -3.26 26.15
N ASN A 1116 22.67 -4.13 25.51
CA ASN A 1116 23.81 -3.72 24.69
C ASN A 1116 23.37 -3.13 23.33
N ALA A 1117 24.31 -2.50 22.61
CA ALA A 1117 24.01 -1.83 21.34
C ALA A 1117 23.33 -2.75 20.31
N THR A 1118 23.75 -4.02 20.24
CA THR A 1118 23.16 -5.02 19.34
C THR A 1118 21.75 -5.41 19.77
N GLU A 1119 21.46 -5.48 21.07
CA GLU A 1119 20.10 -5.76 21.57
C GLU A 1119 19.15 -4.59 21.29
N LEU A 1120 19.60 -3.35 21.46
CA LEU A 1120 18.83 -2.14 21.21
C LEU A 1120 18.50 -1.95 19.72
N ASP A 1121 19.46 -2.23 18.82
CA ASP A 1121 19.25 -2.16 17.36
C ASP A 1121 18.26 -3.24 16.84
N ASN A 1122 18.00 -4.29 17.63
CA ASN A 1122 17.03 -5.35 17.32
C ASN A 1122 15.64 -5.11 17.94
N LEU A 1123 15.40 -4.00 18.64
CA LEU A 1123 14.08 -3.69 19.20
C LEU A 1123 13.06 -3.31 18.10
N PRO A 1124 11.81 -3.78 18.20
CA PRO A 1124 10.77 -3.47 17.22
C PRO A 1124 10.31 -2.01 17.30
N TYR A 1125 9.45 -1.59 16.36
CA TYR A 1125 8.78 -0.28 16.34
C TYR A 1125 9.72 0.93 16.43
N HIS A 1126 10.96 0.80 15.94
CA HIS A 1126 12.01 1.82 16.05
C HIS A 1126 12.34 2.24 17.49
N TRP A 1127 12.09 1.40 18.51
CA TRP A 1127 12.42 1.75 19.90
C TRP A 1127 13.92 2.04 20.09
N GLY A 1128 14.80 1.35 19.36
CA GLY A 1128 16.24 1.66 19.37
C GLY A 1128 16.60 3.11 18.97
N ASP A 1129 15.75 3.79 18.18
CA ASP A 1129 15.94 5.20 17.80
C ASP A 1129 15.52 6.20 18.90
N ILE A 1130 14.72 5.78 19.88
CA ILE A 1130 14.16 6.68 20.92
C ILE A 1130 15.28 7.36 21.73
N HIS A 1131 16.36 6.64 22.06
CA HIS A 1131 17.51 7.23 22.75
C HIS A 1131 18.08 8.45 21.99
N ARG A 1132 18.22 8.32 20.67
CA ARG A 1132 18.73 9.40 19.82
C ARG A 1132 17.73 10.57 19.75
N GLN A 1133 16.42 10.30 19.75
CA GLN A 1133 15.39 11.34 19.86
C GLN A 1133 15.38 12.02 21.22
N ASN A 1134 15.63 11.30 22.32
CA ASN A 1134 15.78 11.86 23.66
C ASN A 1134 16.99 12.80 23.74
N LEU A 1135 18.14 12.42 23.15
CA LEU A 1135 19.30 13.31 23.04
C LEU A 1135 18.98 14.58 22.23
N ILE A 1136 18.26 14.46 21.10
CA ILE A 1136 17.76 15.63 20.34
C ILE A 1136 16.82 16.48 21.21
N ALA A 1137 15.94 15.85 22.00
CA ALA A 1137 15.02 16.56 22.89
C ALA A 1137 15.74 17.28 24.04
N LYS A 1138 16.76 16.66 24.66
CA LYS A 1138 17.61 17.28 25.69
C LYS A 1138 18.23 18.57 25.18
N GLU A 1139 18.93 18.52 24.04
CA GLU A 1139 19.54 19.69 23.40
C GLU A 1139 18.54 20.82 23.12
N ILE A 1140 17.34 20.49 22.61
CA ILE A 1140 16.30 21.48 22.33
C ILE A 1140 15.78 22.09 23.64
N ILE A 1141 15.32 21.26 24.56
CA ILE A 1141 14.63 21.71 25.78
C ILE A 1141 15.56 22.54 26.65
N GLU A 1142 16.78 22.05 26.89
CA GLU A 1142 17.79 22.76 27.67
C GLU A 1142 18.26 24.05 26.98
N GLY A 1143 18.33 24.07 25.65
CA GLY A 1143 18.68 25.25 24.86
C GLY A 1143 17.62 26.36 24.86
N PHE A 1144 16.36 26.04 25.16
CA PHE A 1144 15.28 27.01 25.39
C PHE A 1144 14.95 27.18 26.89
N GLY A 1145 15.92 26.94 27.79
CA GLY A 1145 15.79 27.16 29.23
C GLY A 1145 14.79 26.22 29.94
N GLY A 1146 14.54 25.04 29.39
CA GLY A 1146 13.75 24.00 30.04
C GLY A 1146 14.62 22.99 30.80
N VAL A 1147 13.95 22.10 31.54
CA VAL A 1147 14.55 20.99 32.27
C VAL A 1147 14.27 19.69 31.52
N PHE A 1148 15.29 18.91 31.20
CA PHE A 1148 15.14 17.58 30.63
C PHE A 1148 15.22 16.52 31.74
N LEU A 1149 14.12 15.81 31.98
CA LEU A 1149 14.03 14.71 32.94
C LEU A 1149 14.30 13.39 32.21
N ASP A 1150 15.52 12.88 32.34
CA ASP A 1150 15.97 11.63 31.70
C ASP A 1150 15.40 10.37 32.41
N MET A 1151 14.12 10.12 32.16
CA MET A 1151 13.51 8.85 32.59
C MET A 1151 14.02 7.64 31.81
N GLU A 1152 14.77 7.78 30.71
CA GLU A 1152 15.25 6.62 29.95
C GLU A 1152 16.32 5.86 30.74
N SER A 1153 17.31 6.57 31.29
CA SER A 1153 18.42 6.00 32.06
C SER A 1153 17.96 5.17 33.28
N VAL A 1154 16.86 5.57 33.94
CA VAL A 1154 16.31 4.86 35.11
C VAL A 1154 15.45 3.66 34.71
N MET A 1155 14.80 3.74 33.54
CA MET A 1155 13.80 2.78 33.08
C MET A 1155 14.35 1.71 32.15
N ILE A 1156 15.52 1.94 31.53
CA ILE A 1156 16.17 0.98 30.63
C ILE A 1156 16.46 -0.37 31.31
N THR A 1157 16.62 -0.39 32.63
CA THR A 1157 16.76 -1.61 33.45
C THR A 1157 15.48 -2.06 34.15
N ARG A 1158 14.32 -1.43 33.95
CA ARG A 1158 13.02 -1.83 34.57
C ARG A 1158 12.01 -2.25 33.50
N ALA A 1159 12.17 -3.49 33.07
CA ALA A 1159 11.35 -4.14 32.04
C ALA A 1159 10.16 -4.93 32.62
N ASP A 1160 9.85 -4.75 33.91
CA ASP A 1160 8.91 -5.56 34.69
C ASP A 1160 7.55 -4.87 34.95
N GLY A 1161 6.47 -5.67 34.99
CA GLY A 1161 5.19 -5.28 35.61
C GLY A 1161 4.01 -4.90 34.70
N HIS A 1162 3.77 -5.60 33.59
CA HIS A 1162 2.71 -5.24 32.62
C HIS A 1162 1.35 -5.94 32.82
N ILE A 1163 0.25 -5.19 32.64
CA ILE A 1163 -1.10 -5.55 33.11
C ILE A 1163 -1.80 -6.66 32.30
N ASP A 1164 -1.48 -6.81 31.01
CA ASP A 1164 -2.09 -7.83 30.15
C ASP A 1164 -1.10 -8.50 29.17
N GLY A 1165 0.18 -8.12 29.25
CA GLY A 1165 1.22 -8.58 28.35
C GLY A 1165 0.94 -8.31 26.86
N ARG A 1166 0.21 -7.23 26.53
CA ARG A 1166 0.08 -6.71 25.16
C ARG A 1166 0.75 -5.35 24.97
N ASP A 1167 1.17 -4.70 26.04
CA ASP A 1167 1.77 -3.37 26.03
C ASP A 1167 2.89 -3.30 27.09
N CYS A 1168 4.15 -3.23 26.64
CA CYS A 1168 5.31 -3.07 27.54
C CYS A 1168 5.52 -1.62 28.02
N LEU A 1169 4.56 -0.72 27.80
CA LEU A 1169 4.63 0.70 28.18
C LEU A 1169 3.61 1.05 29.29
N ARG A 1170 2.98 0.07 29.94
CA ARG A 1170 2.03 0.28 31.05
C ARG A 1170 2.38 -0.59 32.25
N TRP A 1171 2.56 0.02 33.42
CA TRP A 1171 2.96 -0.68 34.64
C TRP A 1171 1.82 -0.87 35.65
N CYS A 1172 1.88 -1.94 36.44
CA CYS A 1172 1.11 -2.07 37.69
C CYS A 1172 1.79 -1.24 38.80
N ILE A 1173 1.23 -0.07 39.12
CA ILE A 1173 1.61 0.78 40.28
C ILE A 1173 1.34 0.02 41.59
N PRO A 1174 2.23 0.00 42.59
CA PRO A 1174 3.37 0.92 42.79
C PRO A 1174 4.70 0.32 42.35
N GLY A 1175 5.60 1.17 41.88
CA GLY A 1175 6.81 0.74 41.19
C GLY A 1175 7.51 1.92 40.52
N PRO A 1176 7.96 1.80 39.26
CA PRO A 1176 8.82 2.83 38.68
C PRO A 1176 8.21 4.23 38.56
N ALA A 1177 6.88 4.35 38.53
CA ALA A 1177 6.18 5.64 38.45
C ALA A 1177 6.26 6.49 39.74
N ASP A 1178 6.43 5.87 40.91
CA ASP A 1178 6.52 6.60 42.19
C ASP A 1178 7.82 7.44 42.23
N VAL A 1179 8.90 6.89 41.67
CA VAL A 1179 10.20 7.58 41.52
C VAL A 1179 10.08 8.81 40.60
N TRP A 1180 9.08 8.87 39.72
CA TRP A 1180 8.84 10.04 38.87
C TRP A 1180 8.25 11.20 39.67
N LEU A 1181 7.45 10.91 40.72
CA LEU A 1181 6.99 11.92 41.66
C LEU A 1181 8.17 12.44 42.50
N ASP A 1182 9.01 11.54 43.02
CA ASP A 1182 10.20 11.92 43.78
C ASP A 1182 11.11 12.86 42.95
N PHE A 1183 11.39 12.53 41.68
CA PHE A 1183 12.15 13.41 40.78
C PHE A 1183 11.42 14.71 40.45
N LEU A 1184 10.09 14.70 40.24
CA LEU A 1184 9.35 15.93 39.96
C LEU A 1184 9.39 16.86 41.18
N PHE A 1185 9.10 16.36 42.38
CA PHE A 1185 9.10 17.19 43.59
C PHE A 1185 10.51 17.68 43.90
N TYR A 1186 11.55 16.87 43.68
CA TYR A 1186 12.94 17.33 43.77
C TYR A 1186 13.22 18.49 42.79
N ILE A 1187 12.89 18.31 41.50
CA ILE A 1187 13.03 19.36 40.48
C ILE A 1187 12.27 20.63 40.86
N LEU A 1188 11.04 20.52 41.36
CA LEU A 1188 10.26 21.68 41.79
C LEU A 1188 10.89 22.36 43.01
N SER A 1189 11.42 21.61 43.99
CA SER A 1189 12.03 22.16 45.21
C SER A 1189 13.34 22.92 45.00
N GLU A 1190 14.03 22.66 43.89
CA GLU A 1190 15.23 23.40 43.47
C GLU A 1190 14.89 24.58 42.53
N LEU A 1191 13.61 24.74 42.14
CA LEU A 1191 13.19 25.72 41.13
C LEU A 1191 12.15 26.74 41.59
N LEU A 1192 11.18 26.36 42.43
CA LEU A 1192 10.04 27.17 42.87
C LEU A 1192 10.19 27.62 44.32
#